data_AF-A0A349EVI4-F1
#
_entry.id   AF-A0A349EVI4-F1
#
_cell.length_a   1.000
_cell.length_b   1.000
_cell.length_c   1.000
_cell.angle_alpha   90.00
_cell.angle_beta   90.00
_cell.angle_gamma   90.00
#
_symmetry.space_group_name_H-M   'P 1'
#
loop_
_entity.id
_entity.type
_entity.pdbx_description
1 polymer ?
#
loop_
_entity_poly.entity_id
_entity_poly.type
_entity_poly.pdbx_seq_one_letter_code
_entity_poly.pdbx_strand_id
1 'polypeptide(L)'
;MFTLDSMGIDINQLSSTIDLVFTILFASVLLILALCFVRGLFRGWKRGTYNLIFFLILVTVALLTLNPISSLLGTSVDLSSITNTNTATINIDDMDITFTVSTLQATLTDFFTELFKAMGMSASPNDIVNYSTALSSSLIKLILLFIDTLLILTLGSFFVFLLWHLLFKRFTPKEKRKKKTLRLVSAFEEVIIGGVALAMLLTPFTGIVNALTNNAKLEKDEAEKNETTQLAYAAIESYKNSIFSNVFFSWSVKDGENTLDTKLLSFLTSSEAGDVKVDVASQVGEVATVASYVINSGLLSAFGGKELSWRLLLGGQAIPSLLSSISDMEIIKIALPVALSIALNMGQLKDTLGEDTVNYLSSSNVDWSNELKNLSNIYIKLIDADFFNVLIDEETKTPVFDLSYIFDIFEEEKNQKAMHEMFTLADNEIVNHVLAGLVYTMSSKEEKDDDPQTLQLIDFLPKEKNGELNYSSLSSFSWFNELRIIYDSFYSLVQIDREQMKYVFDGFDKRIELGGLNAKKNAEANSSSSADNIINEEVKNRFVSFIAEHPNEIATPLVGDLNNIDENGLSKGETKCLFDSELLKNALPELLPFIQASIDPNKENFNLDEANKDLVNNGNIRKNFKKEFDSIINVLGDIASNEEGKAFIKDVKDMPGFNFDPDGNLYSINENLIDAICKGVRNINDSKIFQVIIPSYIKNSLDENQAIKEFLPEGFDFELGSELGSELAYLLSLVKKCPNLIRNISNSKGGSINIDQMLNLVEENGNELVEIIDTVCNSKILNPGLSNENVASLFNKLGSFISSDSNIFGSEDINNVREIGQGALRKEIENLIDVFSKIASSGVADSLSSLNESSTSESIKVLSSLNVKEVFESIDNSIFMKKLAASAFDGYLTPIIGGAELGLENISFKNVKDWKKEGEGLQAIIDLATKGVDLSNVDFFSNGDLLSTLLAKLAESEMFVDKESGDYLFPEYLYKKLVKSLDISSLSYFADKDVDLTLVNSFEDKLGVTTLLRKDMLSREGEDATSFRNRWINENDGEISKLGDILSSISSIGGLDGL
;
A
#
# COMPACT_ATOMS: atom_id res chain seq x y z
N MET A 1 31.34 -21.78 -38.74
CA MET A 1 32.47 -22.26 -37.91
C MET A 1 33.50 -22.92 -38.82
N PHE A 2 34.47 -22.14 -39.34
CA PHE A 2 35.64 -22.67 -40.04
C PHE A 2 36.79 -22.65 -39.04
N THR A 3 37.20 -23.81 -38.51
CA THR A 3 38.38 -23.90 -37.64
C THR A 3 39.64 -24.09 -38.51
N LEU A 4 40.62 -23.21 -38.29
CA LEU A 4 41.93 -23.18 -38.96
C LEU A 4 42.85 -24.35 -38.56
N ASP A 5 42.41 -25.25 -37.68
CA ASP A 5 43.02 -26.56 -37.44
C ASP A 5 43.25 -27.35 -38.75
N SER A 6 42.45 -27.08 -39.78
CA SER A 6 42.60 -27.67 -41.12
C SER A 6 43.76 -27.11 -41.96
N MET A 7 44.39 -26.00 -41.55
CA MET A 7 45.47 -25.32 -42.30
C MET A 7 46.85 -25.32 -41.62
N GLY A 8 46.95 -25.62 -40.31
CA GLY A 8 48.24 -25.88 -39.63
C GLY A 8 49.24 -24.71 -39.62
N ILE A 9 48.77 -23.46 -39.63
CA ILE A 9 49.63 -22.26 -39.67
C ILE A 9 49.84 -21.73 -38.24
N ASP A 10 51.09 -21.77 -37.75
CA ASP A 10 51.53 -21.15 -36.49
C ASP A 10 51.56 -19.62 -36.63
N ILE A 11 51.15 -18.88 -35.60
CA ILE A 11 51.12 -17.40 -35.54
C ILE A 11 52.51 -16.80 -35.86
N ASN A 12 53.58 -17.41 -35.37
CA ASN A 12 54.95 -16.96 -35.69
C ASN A 12 55.31 -17.20 -37.16
N GLN A 13 54.78 -18.27 -37.76
CA GLN A 13 54.95 -18.55 -39.19
C GLN A 13 54.12 -17.58 -40.03
N LEU A 14 52.91 -17.21 -39.60
CA LEU A 14 52.08 -16.23 -40.31
C LEU A 14 52.72 -14.84 -40.32
N SER A 15 53.12 -14.32 -39.16
CA SER A 15 53.79 -13.01 -39.06
C SER A 15 55.07 -12.98 -39.89
N SER A 16 55.91 -14.02 -39.79
CA SER A 16 57.12 -14.15 -40.61
C SER A 16 56.82 -14.24 -42.12
N THR A 17 55.73 -14.91 -42.51
CA THR A 17 55.31 -15.01 -43.92
C THR A 17 54.82 -13.67 -44.46
N ILE A 18 54.01 -12.94 -43.67
CA ILE A 18 53.50 -11.61 -44.02
C ILE A 18 54.66 -10.61 -44.16
N ASP A 19 55.61 -10.61 -43.23
CA ASP A 19 56.81 -9.77 -43.29
C ASP A 19 57.66 -10.08 -44.53
N LEU A 20 57.83 -11.37 -44.86
CA LEU A 20 58.55 -11.80 -46.05
C LEU A 20 57.84 -11.35 -47.34
N VAL A 21 56.51 -11.45 -47.41
CA VAL A 21 55.71 -10.96 -48.54
C VAL A 21 55.89 -9.45 -48.72
N PHE A 22 55.78 -8.66 -47.65
CA PHE A 22 55.97 -7.21 -47.74
C PHE A 22 57.41 -6.83 -48.06
N THR A 23 58.40 -7.59 -47.61
CA THR A 23 59.81 -7.40 -47.99
C THR A 23 60.03 -7.69 -49.48
N ILE A 24 59.42 -8.75 -50.01
CA ILE A 24 59.45 -9.06 -51.45
C ILE A 24 58.76 -7.96 -52.26
N LEU A 25 57.61 -7.45 -51.80
CA LEU A 25 56.91 -6.34 -52.44
C LEU A 25 57.75 -5.06 -52.45
N PHE A 26 58.37 -4.72 -51.32
CA PHE A 26 59.29 -3.59 -51.22
C PHE A 26 60.47 -3.71 -52.21
N ALA A 27 61.13 -4.87 -52.23
CA ALA A 27 62.21 -5.14 -53.17
C ALA A 27 61.74 -5.08 -54.63
N SER A 28 60.53 -5.57 -54.92
CA SER A 28 59.93 -5.55 -56.26
C SER A 28 59.64 -4.13 -56.74
N VAL A 29 59.09 -3.27 -55.87
CA VAL A 29 58.87 -1.84 -56.18
C VAL A 29 60.20 -1.15 -56.48
N LEU A 30 61.22 -1.35 -55.64
CA LEU A 30 62.55 -0.78 -55.89
C LEU A 30 63.19 -1.31 -57.18
N LEU A 31 63.05 -2.61 -57.47
CA LEU A 31 63.52 -3.22 -58.69
C LEU A 31 62.85 -2.59 -59.91
N ILE A 32 61.53 -2.40 -59.89
CA ILE A 32 60.78 -1.76 -60.98
C ILE A 32 61.25 -0.31 -61.17
N LEU A 33 61.40 0.47 -60.09
CA LEU A 33 61.93 1.84 -60.17
C LEU A 33 63.36 1.87 -60.73
N ALA A 34 64.22 0.94 -60.30
CA ALA A 34 65.58 0.81 -60.83
C ALA A 34 65.59 0.42 -62.32
N LEU A 35 64.71 -0.49 -62.74
CA LEU A 35 64.53 -0.86 -64.15
C LEU A 35 64.03 0.34 -64.97
N CYS A 36 63.12 1.15 -64.44
CA CYS A 36 62.68 2.40 -65.06
C CYS A 36 63.82 3.42 -65.18
N PHE A 37 64.64 3.57 -64.14
CA PHE A 37 65.84 4.41 -64.17
C PHE A 37 66.84 3.97 -65.25
N VAL A 38 67.16 2.68 -65.29
CA VAL A 38 68.06 2.09 -66.31
C VAL A 38 67.48 2.26 -67.71
N ARG A 39 66.18 2.02 -67.88
CA ARG A 39 65.44 2.23 -69.14
C ARG A 39 65.53 3.68 -69.61
N GLY A 40 65.42 4.65 -68.71
CA GLY A 40 65.58 6.08 -69.01
C GLY A 40 67.02 6.45 -69.39
N LEU A 41 68.03 5.89 -68.72
CA LEU A 41 69.44 6.07 -69.11
C LEU A 41 69.71 5.62 -70.56
N PHE A 42 68.99 4.62 -71.08
CA PHE A 42 69.13 4.15 -72.46
C PHE A 42 68.42 5.03 -73.51
N ARG A 43 67.48 5.90 -73.13
CA ARG A 43 66.57 6.60 -74.06
C ARG A 43 66.94 8.06 -74.36
N GLY A 44 67.53 8.78 -73.40
CA GLY A 44 67.94 10.20 -73.54
C GLY A 44 66.76 11.18 -73.44
N TRP A 45 67.00 12.40 -72.93
CA TRP A 45 65.94 13.30 -72.41
C TRP A 45 64.77 13.54 -73.37
N LYS A 46 65.01 13.81 -74.65
CA LYS A 46 63.93 14.10 -75.62
C LYS A 46 62.88 12.99 -75.73
N ARG A 47 63.27 11.74 -75.54
CA ARG A 47 62.35 10.60 -75.54
C ARG A 47 61.75 10.37 -74.15
N GLY A 48 62.52 10.59 -73.08
CA GLY A 48 62.04 10.57 -71.70
C GLY A 48 60.96 11.62 -71.45
N THR A 49 61.22 12.89 -71.74
CA THR A 49 60.30 14.00 -71.55
C THR A 49 59.03 13.84 -72.39
N TYR A 50 59.17 13.35 -73.64
CA TYR A 50 58.02 13.02 -74.48
C TYR A 50 57.14 11.94 -73.83
N ASN A 51 57.76 10.83 -73.38
CA ASN A 51 57.02 9.77 -72.71
C ASN A 51 56.33 10.29 -71.45
N LEU A 52 57.02 11.12 -70.65
CA LEU A 52 56.48 11.68 -69.41
C LEU A 52 55.27 12.57 -69.67
N ILE A 53 55.37 13.52 -70.62
CA ILE A 53 54.26 14.43 -70.93
C ILE A 53 53.04 13.65 -71.43
N PHE A 54 53.21 12.72 -72.37
CA PHE A 54 52.09 11.95 -72.89
C PHE A 54 51.52 10.97 -71.85
N PHE A 55 52.38 10.39 -71.00
CA PHE A 55 51.92 9.56 -69.90
C PHE A 55 51.11 10.37 -68.88
N LEU A 56 51.56 11.57 -68.49
CA LEU A 56 50.80 12.46 -67.62
C LEU A 56 49.48 12.89 -68.26
N ILE A 57 49.44 13.17 -69.56
CA ILE A 57 48.18 13.43 -70.28
C ILE A 57 47.24 12.22 -70.20
N LEU A 58 47.75 10.99 -70.40
CA LEU A 58 46.93 9.77 -70.29
C LEU A 58 46.38 9.57 -68.88
N VAL A 59 47.21 9.79 -67.85
CA VAL A 59 46.77 9.73 -66.45
C VAL A 59 45.72 10.80 -66.14
N THR A 60 45.95 12.05 -66.54
CA THR A 60 44.98 13.14 -66.34
C THR A 60 43.67 12.86 -67.07
N VAL A 61 43.73 12.35 -68.29
CA VAL A 61 42.52 11.95 -69.04
C VAL A 61 41.80 10.84 -68.30
N ALA A 62 42.49 9.76 -67.91
CA ALA A 62 41.87 8.65 -67.17
C ALA A 62 41.17 9.10 -65.89
N LEU A 63 41.83 9.95 -65.08
CA LEU A 63 41.25 10.49 -63.85
C LEU A 63 40.03 11.39 -64.11
N LEU A 64 40.09 12.27 -65.12
CA LEU A 64 38.95 13.13 -65.49
C LEU A 64 37.80 12.33 -66.11
N THR A 65 38.11 11.23 -66.79
CA THR A 65 37.11 10.37 -67.43
C THR A 65 36.56 9.29 -66.51
N LEU A 66 37.10 9.11 -65.30
CA LEU A 66 36.66 8.07 -64.36
C LEU A 66 35.17 8.17 -64.03
N ASN A 67 34.67 9.39 -63.75
CA ASN A 67 33.24 9.63 -63.48
C ASN A 67 32.35 9.39 -64.72
N PRO A 68 32.61 9.99 -65.89
CA PRO A 68 31.77 9.75 -67.08
C PRO A 68 31.90 8.33 -67.66
N ILE A 69 33.04 7.65 -67.50
CA ILE A 69 33.22 6.25 -67.93
C ILE A 69 32.55 5.30 -66.94
N SER A 70 32.63 5.55 -65.62
CA SER A 70 31.91 4.74 -64.63
C SER A 70 30.40 4.84 -64.82
N SER A 71 29.86 6.04 -65.09
CA SER A 71 28.45 6.19 -65.41
C SER A 71 28.08 5.54 -66.74
N LEU A 72 28.91 5.68 -67.78
CA LEU A 72 28.66 5.06 -69.09
C LEU A 72 28.73 3.54 -69.01
N LEU A 73 29.78 2.95 -68.45
CA LEU A 73 29.90 1.49 -68.30
C LEU A 73 28.84 0.93 -67.34
N GLY A 74 28.53 1.67 -66.27
CA GLY A 74 27.47 1.32 -65.33
C GLY A 74 26.09 1.25 -65.99
N THR A 75 25.78 2.14 -66.92
CA THR A 75 24.44 2.29 -67.52
C THR A 75 24.29 1.72 -68.93
N SER A 76 25.36 1.47 -69.67
CA SER A 76 25.31 1.05 -71.08
C SER A 76 25.74 -0.39 -71.34
N VAL A 77 26.44 -1.03 -70.40
CA VAL A 77 26.87 -2.44 -70.55
C VAL A 77 25.78 -3.34 -69.97
N ASP A 78 24.97 -3.93 -70.85
CA ASP A 78 23.95 -4.92 -70.50
C ASP A 78 24.56 -6.32 -70.33
N LEU A 79 24.68 -6.75 -69.08
CA LEU A 79 25.20 -8.04 -68.65
C LEU A 79 24.28 -9.21 -69.04
N SER A 80 22.98 -8.96 -69.24
CA SER A 80 22.02 -10.02 -69.63
C SER A 80 22.41 -10.67 -70.97
N SER A 81 23.01 -9.86 -71.86
CA SER A 81 23.54 -10.29 -73.16
C SER A 81 24.78 -11.19 -73.07
N ILE A 82 25.48 -11.18 -71.93
CA ILE A 82 26.73 -11.92 -71.68
C ILE A 82 26.43 -13.22 -70.91
N THR A 83 25.51 -13.19 -69.94
CA THR A 83 25.17 -14.33 -69.10
C THR A 83 24.04 -15.20 -69.67
N ASN A 84 23.35 -14.73 -70.72
CA ASN A 84 22.14 -15.36 -71.30
C ASN A 84 21.00 -15.59 -70.29
N THR A 85 21.03 -14.89 -69.16
CA THR A 85 20.01 -14.96 -68.11
C THR A 85 19.63 -13.54 -67.70
N ASN A 86 18.32 -13.30 -67.57
CA ASN A 86 17.80 -12.01 -67.09
C ASN A 86 17.73 -11.95 -65.56
N THR A 87 17.93 -13.09 -64.90
CA THR A 87 17.99 -13.22 -63.45
C THR A 87 19.14 -14.14 -63.08
N ALA A 88 19.74 -13.91 -61.93
CA ALA A 88 20.74 -14.78 -61.33
C ALA A 88 20.38 -15.00 -59.86
N THR A 89 20.59 -16.22 -59.38
CA THR A 89 20.35 -16.58 -57.98
C THR A 89 21.66 -16.98 -57.34
N ILE A 90 21.99 -16.35 -56.22
CA ILE A 90 23.14 -16.73 -55.39
C ILE A 90 22.60 -17.28 -54.08
N ASN A 91 23.08 -18.47 -53.70
CA ASN A 91 22.76 -19.08 -52.42
C ASN A 91 23.83 -18.65 -51.39
N ILE A 92 23.38 -18.01 -50.31
CA ILE A 92 24.23 -17.63 -49.17
C ILE A 92 23.57 -18.20 -47.91
N ASP A 93 24.20 -19.18 -47.26
CA ASP A 93 23.74 -19.82 -46.01
C ASP A 93 22.22 -20.06 -45.97
N ASP A 94 21.72 -20.90 -46.90
CA ASP A 94 20.31 -21.30 -47.06
C ASP A 94 19.32 -20.18 -47.52
N MET A 95 19.82 -19.00 -47.91
CA MET A 95 19.02 -17.94 -48.53
C MET A 95 19.27 -17.84 -50.05
N ASP A 96 18.21 -17.92 -50.85
CA ASP A 96 18.27 -17.74 -52.31
C ASP A 96 18.02 -16.28 -52.70
N ILE A 97 19.08 -15.56 -53.03
CA ILE A 97 19.00 -14.15 -53.45
C ILE A 97 18.89 -14.11 -54.97
N THR A 98 17.71 -13.78 -55.48
CA THR A 98 17.46 -13.67 -56.92
C THR A 98 17.44 -12.21 -57.34
N PHE A 99 18.35 -11.82 -58.22
CA PHE A 99 18.48 -10.44 -58.71
C PHE A 99 18.44 -10.40 -60.23
N THR A 100 18.01 -9.26 -60.77
CA THR A 100 17.89 -8.99 -62.20
C THR A 100 19.25 -8.66 -62.78
N VAL A 101 19.63 -9.42 -63.80
CA VAL A 101 20.84 -9.14 -64.57
C VAL A 101 20.44 -8.24 -65.73
N SER A 102 20.93 -7.00 -65.72
CA SER A 102 20.70 -5.98 -66.73
C SER A 102 21.98 -5.15 -66.91
N THR A 103 21.97 -3.83 -66.70
CA THR A 103 23.20 -3.03 -66.78
C THR A 103 24.10 -3.30 -65.57
N LEU A 104 25.42 -3.10 -65.67
CA LEU A 104 26.36 -3.38 -64.56
C LEU A 104 25.98 -2.66 -63.26
N GLN A 105 25.62 -1.38 -63.34
CA GLN A 105 25.18 -0.62 -62.18
C GLN A 105 23.81 -1.09 -61.68
N ALA A 106 22.84 -1.34 -62.57
CA ALA A 106 21.52 -1.80 -62.16
C ALA A 106 21.57 -3.22 -61.56
N THR A 107 22.42 -4.10 -62.09
CA THR A 107 22.62 -5.47 -61.60
C THR A 107 23.26 -5.48 -60.22
N LEU A 108 24.29 -4.65 -59.99
CA LEU A 108 24.88 -4.50 -58.66
C LEU A 108 23.91 -3.83 -57.68
N THR A 109 23.16 -2.83 -58.13
CA THR A 109 22.13 -2.16 -57.31
C THR A 109 21.03 -3.16 -56.93
N ASP A 110 20.56 -3.97 -57.87
CA ASP A 110 19.52 -4.97 -57.64
C ASP A 110 20.05 -6.14 -56.81
N PHE A 111 21.30 -6.57 -57.02
CA PHE A 111 21.97 -7.53 -56.16
C PHE A 111 22.05 -7.05 -54.70
N PHE A 112 22.54 -5.82 -54.46
CA PHE A 112 22.59 -5.27 -53.11
C PHE A 112 21.18 -5.06 -52.55
N THR A 113 20.23 -4.59 -53.35
CA THR A 113 18.84 -4.41 -52.93
C THR A 113 18.19 -5.74 -52.54
N GLU A 114 18.35 -6.79 -53.33
CA GLU A 114 17.79 -8.13 -53.06
C GLU A 114 18.56 -8.85 -51.95
N LEU A 115 19.88 -8.65 -51.83
CA LEU A 115 20.66 -9.11 -50.68
C LEU A 115 20.13 -8.48 -49.40
N PHE A 116 19.94 -7.16 -49.40
CA PHE A 116 19.38 -6.44 -48.25
C PHE A 116 17.94 -6.90 -47.97
N LYS A 117 17.06 -7.01 -48.97
CA LYS A 117 15.69 -7.54 -48.79
C LYS A 117 15.67 -8.97 -48.27
N ALA A 118 16.53 -9.85 -48.77
CA ALA A 118 16.65 -11.25 -48.33
C ALA A 118 17.17 -11.37 -46.90
N MET A 119 18.06 -10.44 -46.48
CA MET A 119 18.46 -10.24 -45.09
C MET A 119 17.36 -9.58 -44.24
N GLY A 120 16.16 -9.38 -44.80
CA GLY A 120 15.02 -8.86 -44.11
C GLY A 120 15.05 -7.35 -43.89
N MET A 121 15.48 -6.59 -44.90
CA MET A 121 15.54 -5.13 -44.82
C MET A 121 14.30 -4.43 -45.42
N SER A 122 13.40 -3.89 -44.57
CA SER A 122 12.31 -2.97 -44.96
C SER A 122 12.63 -1.47 -44.74
N ALA A 123 13.35 -0.81 -45.65
CA ALA A 123 13.45 0.66 -45.67
C ALA A 123 12.43 1.26 -46.63
N SER A 124 12.34 2.59 -46.67
CA SER A 124 11.79 3.26 -47.86
C SER A 124 12.55 2.68 -49.07
N PRO A 125 11.85 2.16 -50.10
CA PRO A 125 12.52 1.58 -51.27
C PRO A 125 13.56 2.53 -51.88
N ASN A 126 13.41 3.84 -51.68
CA ASN A 126 14.32 4.85 -52.18
C ASN A 126 15.65 4.92 -51.42
N ASP A 127 15.70 4.72 -50.10
CA ASP A 127 16.96 4.87 -49.34
C ASP A 127 17.88 3.66 -49.50
N ILE A 128 17.31 2.45 -49.50
CA ILE A 128 18.05 1.23 -49.86
C ILE A 128 18.56 1.33 -51.30
N VAL A 129 17.73 1.81 -52.22
CA VAL A 129 18.13 1.99 -53.62
C VAL A 129 19.20 3.07 -53.76
N ASN A 130 19.09 4.20 -53.06
CA ASN A 130 20.07 5.29 -53.09
C ASN A 130 21.42 4.82 -52.54
N TYR A 131 21.46 4.18 -51.37
CA TYR A 131 22.70 3.63 -50.81
C TYR A 131 23.28 2.53 -51.70
N SER A 132 22.46 1.58 -52.17
CA SER A 132 22.89 0.52 -53.10
C SER A 132 23.44 1.09 -54.41
N THR A 133 22.86 2.18 -54.90
CA THR A 133 23.33 2.89 -56.11
C THR A 133 24.65 3.61 -55.87
N ALA A 134 24.81 4.30 -54.73
CA ALA A 134 26.04 4.98 -54.35
C ALA A 134 27.18 3.97 -54.16
N LEU A 135 26.93 2.88 -53.42
CA LEU A 135 27.89 1.80 -53.17
C LEU A 135 28.30 1.10 -54.48
N SER A 136 27.33 0.76 -55.33
CA SER A 136 27.59 0.14 -56.65
C SER A 136 28.46 1.05 -57.52
N SER A 137 28.18 2.34 -57.54
CA SER A 137 28.96 3.32 -58.30
C SER A 137 30.38 3.47 -57.74
N SER A 138 30.53 3.44 -56.41
CA SER A 138 31.83 3.49 -55.74
C SER A 138 32.69 2.26 -56.07
N LEU A 139 32.08 1.07 -56.09
CA LEU A 139 32.74 -0.18 -56.43
C LEU A 139 33.11 -0.27 -57.92
N ILE A 140 32.25 0.22 -58.83
CA ILE A 140 32.57 0.34 -60.25
C ILE A 140 33.77 1.27 -60.46
N LYS A 141 33.82 2.42 -59.77
CA LYS A 141 34.97 3.34 -59.82
C LYS A 141 36.26 2.69 -59.31
N LEU A 142 36.20 1.88 -58.25
CA LEU A 142 37.35 1.13 -57.75
C LEU A 142 37.89 0.14 -58.80
N ILE A 143 37.01 -0.62 -59.44
CA ILE A 143 37.38 -1.58 -60.49
C ILE A 143 37.95 -0.84 -61.70
N LEU A 144 37.35 0.29 -62.10
CA LEU A 144 37.84 1.08 -63.22
C LEU A 144 39.19 1.72 -62.95
N LEU A 145 39.46 2.16 -61.72
CA LEU A 145 40.77 2.65 -61.34
C LEU A 145 41.86 1.57 -61.56
N PHE A 146 41.54 0.30 -61.27
CA PHE A 146 42.44 -0.83 -61.54
C PHE A 146 42.61 -1.10 -63.03
N ILE A 147 41.51 -1.14 -63.78
CA ILE A 147 41.51 -1.37 -65.24
C ILE A 147 42.26 -0.25 -65.96
N ASP A 148 41.97 1.01 -65.66
CA ASP A 148 42.63 2.18 -66.25
C ASP A 148 44.13 2.15 -66.00
N THR A 149 44.55 1.76 -64.79
CA THR A 149 45.97 1.61 -64.46
C THR A 149 46.64 0.54 -65.34
N LEU A 150 46.00 -0.63 -65.50
CA LEU A 150 46.52 -1.69 -66.38
C LEU A 150 46.53 -1.28 -67.85
N LEU A 151 45.49 -0.58 -68.33
CA LEU A 151 45.38 -0.10 -69.70
C LEU A 151 46.43 0.97 -70.01
N ILE A 152 46.65 1.94 -69.11
CA ILE A 152 47.69 2.97 -69.26
C ILE A 152 49.07 2.32 -69.27
N LEU A 153 49.33 1.36 -68.37
CA LEU A 153 50.61 0.65 -68.30
C LEU A 153 50.91 -0.17 -69.56
N THR A 154 49.92 -0.86 -70.10
CA THR A 154 50.08 -1.76 -71.25
C THR A 154 49.86 -1.03 -72.58
N LEU A 155 48.61 -0.70 -72.88
CA LEU A 155 48.17 -0.08 -74.13
C LEU A 155 48.59 1.38 -74.22
N GLY A 156 48.56 2.14 -73.13
CA GLY A 156 49.03 3.52 -73.08
C GLY A 156 50.52 3.62 -73.40
N SER A 157 51.35 2.78 -72.77
CA SER A 157 52.78 2.66 -73.11
C SER A 157 53.03 2.28 -74.57
N PHE A 158 52.20 1.39 -75.13
CA PHE A 158 52.27 1.02 -76.54
C PHE A 158 51.85 2.18 -77.45
N PHE A 159 50.80 2.92 -77.10
CA PHE A 159 50.30 4.07 -77.84
C PHE A 159 51.32 5.22 -77.85
N VAL A 160 51.94 5.53 -76.71
CA VAL A 160 53.05 6.49 -76.60
C VAL A 160 54.23 6.05 -77.48
N PHE A 161 54.57 4.75 -77.47
CA PHE A 161 55.60 4.21 -78.36
C PHE A 161 55.24 4.36 -79.83
N LEU A 162 53.98 4.16 -80.20
CA LEU A 162 53.49 4.20 -81.57
C LEU A 162 53.42 5.66 -82.08
N LEU A 163 52.89 6.59 -81.28
CA LEU A 163 52.90 8.03 -81.57
C LEU A 163 54.32 8.58 -81.69
N TRP A 164 55.26 8.11 -80.86
CA TRP A 164 56.67 8.46 -81.01
C TRP A 164 57.19 8.06 -82.40
N HIS A 165 56.86 6.87 -82.89
CA HIS A 165 57.35 6.36 -84.18
C HIS A 165 56.64 6.93 -85.40
N LEU A 166 55.33 7.21 -85.31
CA LEU A 166 54.53 7.73 -86.41
C LEU A 166 54.62 9.26 -86.55
N LEU A 167 54.52 10.00 -85.45
CA LEU A 167 54.46 11.46 -85.46
C LEU A 167 55.82 12.06 -85.12
N PHE A 168 56.32 11.82 -83.91
CA PHE A 168 57.45 12.59 -83.36
C PHE A 168 58.79 12.28 -84.06
N LYS A 169 58.98 11.03 -84.45
CA LYS A 169 60.14 10.55 -85.24
C LYS A 169 60.18 11.17 -86.64
N ARG A 170 59.07 11.68 -87.20
CA ARG A 170 59.06 12.41 -88.48
C ARG A 170 59.46 13.87 -88.33
N PHE A 171 59.02 14.55 -87.27
CA PHE A 171 59.29 15.98 -87.06
C PHE A 171 60.70 16.31 -86.54
N THR A 172 61.40 15.36 -85.91
CA THR A 172 62.74 15.62 -85.36
C THR A 172 63.84 15.14 -86.33
N PRO A 173 64.89 15.91 -86.66
CA PRO A 173 66.00 15.45 -87.53
C PRO A 173 66.76 14.23 -86.99
N LYS A 174 67.27 13.35 -87.86
CA LYS A 174 67.92 12.06 -87.48
C LYS A 174 69.18 12.27 -86.62
N GLU A 175 69.93 13.34 -86.87
CA GLU A 175 71.13 13.73 -86.12
C GLU A 175 70.80 14.14 -84.67
N LYS A 176 69.74 14.93 -84.48
CA LYS A 176 69.26 15.38 -83.17
C LYS A 176 68.58 14.26 -82.35
N ARG A 177 68.19 13.14 -82.98
CA ARG A 177 67.59 11.94 -82.36
C ARG A 177 68.62 10.91 -81.90
N LYS A 178 69.76 10.77 -82.58
CA LYS A 178 70.81 9.79 -82.24
C LYS A 178 71.72 10.25 -81.09
N LYS A 179 71.80 11.57 -80.83
CA LYS A 179 72.62 12.14 -79.76
C LYS A 179 71.92 11.96 -78.39
N LYS A 180 72.36 10.98 -77.60
CA LYS A 180 71.83 10.71 -76.25
C LYS A 180 72.46 11.65 -75.21
N THR A 181 72.03 12.92 -75.17
CA THR A 181 72.44 13.89 -74.13
C THR A 181 71.49 13.86 -72.93
N LEU A 182 71.92 14.39 -71.77
CA LEU A 182 71.10 14.53 -70.55
C LEU A 182 70.40 13.21 -70.14
N ARG A 183 71.17 12.11 -70.12
CA ARG A 183 70.65 10.75 -69.85
C ARG A 183 70.10 10.60 -68.43
N LEU A 184 70.67 11.33 -67.47
CA LEU A 184 70.20 11.38 -66.08
C LEU A 184 68.81 12.01 -65.97
N VAL A 185 68.54 13.10 -66.69
CA VAL A 185 67.21 13.73 -66.72
C VAL A 185 66.16 12.73 -67.21
N SER A 186 66.45 12.02 -68.31
CA SER A 186 65.58 10.95 -68.82
C SER A 186 65.39 9.78 -67.85
N ALA A 187 66.38 9.49 -67.01
CA ALA A 187 66.32 8.44 -66.00
C ALA A 187 65.36 8.83 -64.88
N PHE A 188 65.45 10.07 -64.38
CA PHE A 188 64.49 10.60 -63.40
C PHE A 188 63.07 10.71 -63.98
N GLU A 189 62.91 11.15 -65.23
CA GLU A 189 61.59 11.22 -65.88
C GLU A 189 60.93 9.84 -65.99
N GLU A 190 61.66 8.79 -66.37
CA GLU A 190 61.10 7.43 -66.42
C GLU A 190 60.89 6.82 -65.02
N VAL A 191 61.67 7.22 -64.01
CA VAL A 191 61.36 6.90 -62.60
C VAL A 191 60.07 7.57 -62.15
N ILE A 192 59.81 8.83 -62.54
CA ILE A 192 58.54 9.52 -62.24
C ILE A 192 57.38 8.76 -62.91
N ILE A 193 57.50 8.38 -64.18
CA ILE A 193 56.49 7.57 -64.87
C ILE A 193 56.25 6.24 -64.13
N GLY A 194 57.34 5.52 -63.79
CA GLY A 194 57.26 4.26 -63.05
C GLY A 194 56.64 4.42 -61.67
N GLY A 195 57.00 5.49 -60.96
CA GLY A 195 56.49 5.81 -59.62
C GLY A 195 55.01 6.18 -59.64
N VAL A 196 54.57 7.03 -60.57
CA VAL A 196 53.14 7.36 -60.73
C VAL A 196 52.32 6.12 -61.10
N ALA A 197 52.84 5.27 -62.00
CA ALA A 197 52.14 4.05 -62.40
C ALA A 197 52.05 3.02 -61.26
N LEU A 198 53.12 2.88 -60.48
CA LEU A 198 53.14 2.05 -59.28
C LEU A 198 52.21 2.60 -58.20
N ALA A 199 52.17 3.93 -58.01
CA ALA A 199 51.23 4.56 -57.08
C ALA A 199 49.77 4.27 -57.49
N MET A 200 49.41 4.47 -58.76
CA MET A 200 48.06 4.16 -59.24
C MET A 200 47.69 2.67 -59.09
N LEU A 201 48.67 1.76 -59.22
CA LEU A 201 48.46 0.32 -59.08
C LEU A 201 48.31 -0.10 -57.61
N LEU A 202 49.10 0.50 -56.72
CA LEU A 202 49.17 0.12 -55.31
C LEU A 202 48.10 0.82 -54.47
N THR A 203 47.76 2.07 -54.76
CA THR A 203 46.81 2.89 -53.96
C THR A 203 45.47 2.21 -53.69
N PRO A 204 44.81 1.48 -54.62
CA PRO A 204 43.57 0.77 -54.31
C PRO A 204 43.74 -0.28 -53.22
N PHE A 205 44.84 -1.04 -53.25
CA PHE A 205 45.10 -2.10 -52.27
C PHE A 205 45.60 -1.52 -50.95
N THR A 206 46.57 -0.61 -51.02
CA THR A 206 47.16 -0.02 -49.81
C THR A 206 46.19 0.92 -49.12
N GLY A 207 45.33 1.61 -49.86
CA GLY A 207 44.29 2.48 -49.30
C GLY A 207 43.22 1.70 -48.52
N ILE A 208 42.82 0.51 -49.00
CA ILE A 208 41.91 -0.41 -48.29
C ILE A 208 42.61 -0.99 -47.05
N VAL A 209 43.83 -1.51 -47.20
CA VAL A 209 44.59 -2.08 -46.07
C VAL A 209 44.87 -1.02 -45.01
N ASN A 210 45.24 0.20 -45.40
CA ASN A 210 45.45 1.33 -44.48
C ASN A 210 44.16 1.81 -43.83
N ALA A 211 43.04 1.81 -44.56
CA ALA A 211 41.72 2.08 -43.96
C ALA A 211 41.38 1.03 -42.88
N LEU A 212 41.68 -0.24 -43.12
CA LEU A 212 41.51 -1.30 -42.13
C LEU A 212 42.48 -1.15 -40.95
N THR A 213 43.78 -0.97 -41.18
CA THR A 213 44.80 -0.98 -40.12
C THR A 213 44.79 0.27 -39.24
N ASN A 214 44.41 1.42 -39.79
CA ASN A 214 44.33 2.68 -39.03
C ASN A 214 43.07 2.78 -38.17
N ASN A 215 41.99 2.11 -38.57
CA ASN A 215 40.72 2.08 -37.83
C ASN A 215 40.59 0.85 -36.89
N ALA A 216 41.26 -0.26 -37.20
CA ALA A 216 41.37 -1.42 -36.30
C ALA A 216 42.42 -1.19 -35.20
N LYS A 217 42.06 -0.43 -34.16
CA LYS A 217 42.89 -0.15 -32.98
C LYS A 217 42.80 -1.27 -31.95
N LEU A 218 43.33 -2.43 -32.30
CA LEU A 218 43.27 -3.63 -31.46
C LEU A 218 44.20 -3.53 -30.25
N GLU A 219 43.68 -3.81 -29.05
CA GLU A 219 44.45 -3.94 -27.82
C GLU A 219 45.12 -5.31 -27.75
N LYS A 220 46.44 -5.32 -27.53
CA LYS A 220 47.25 -6.54 -27.54
C LYS A 220 46.74 -7.57 -26.52
N ASP A 221 46.47 -7.12 -25.30
CA ASP A 221 46.11 -7.99 -24.18
C ASP A 221 44.75 -8.67 -24.38
N GLU A 222 43.79 -8.00 -25.03
CA GLU A 222 42.49 -8.60 -25.38
C GLU A 222 42.58 -9.48 -26.63
N ALA A 223 43.35 -9.05 -27.65
CA ALA A 223 43.50 -9.81 -28.88
C ALA A 223 44.20 -11.16 -28.65
N GLU A 224 45.10 -11.27 -27.68
CA GLU A 224 45.79 -12.52 -27.31
C GLU A 224 44.88 -13.55 -26.62
N LYS A 225 43.67 -13.17 -26.19
CA LYS A 225 42.72 -14.08 -25.52
C LYS A 225 41.93 -14.97 -26.50
N ASN A 226 41.91 -14.66 -27.78
CA ASN A 226 41.23 -15.44 -28.82
C ASN A 226 42.14 -15.65 -30.05
N GLU A 227 42.21 -16.88 -30.56
CA GLU A 227 43.12 -17.24 -31.65
C GLU A 227 42.85 -16.45 -32.94
N THR A 228 41.58 -16.22 -33.28
CA THR A 228 41.20 -15.47 -34.50
C THR A 228 41.56 -13.99 -34.38
N THR A 229 41.39 -13.41 -33.19
CA THR A 229 41.72 -12.01 -32.93
C THR A 229 43.23 -11.81 -32.83
N GLN A 230 43.94 -12.79 -32.29
CA GLN A 230 45.40 -12.79 -32.21
C GLN A 230 46.02 -12.84 -33.62
N LEU A 231 45.45 -13.63 -34.52
CA LEU A 231 45.86 -13.68 -35.93
C LEU A 231 45.62 -12.34 -36.64
N ALA A 232 44.44 -11.73 -36.45
CA ALA A 232 44.13 -10.42 -37.02
C ALA A 232 45.07 -9.32 -36.49
N TYR A 233 45.33 -9.31 -35.17
CA TYR A 233 46.30 -8.42 -34.53
C TYR A 233 47.70 -8.61 -35.11
N ALA A 234 48.19 -9.85 -35.18
CA ALA A 234 49.51 -10.16 -35.72
C ALA A 234 49.66 -9.73 -37.19
N ALA A 235 48.63 -9.91 -38.02
CA ALA A 235 48.63 -9.48 -39.42
C ALA A 235 48.66 -7.95 -39.57
N ILE A 236 47.85 -7.23 -38.80
CA ILE A 236 47.82 -5.76 -38.78
C ILE A 236 49.16 -5.19 -38.31
N GLU A 237 49.71 -5.76 -37.24
CA GLU A 237 50.97 -5.32 -36.64
C GLU A 237 52.17 -5.61 -37.56
N SER A 238 52.20 -6.78 -38.22
CA SER A 238 53.23 -7.12 -39.21
C SER A 238 53.19 -6.15 -40.40
N TYR A 239 52.01 -5.79 -40.89
CA TYR A 239 51.88 -4.77 -41.94
C TYR A 239 52.36 -3.38 -41.48
N LYS A 240 51.92 -2.91 -40.31
CA LYS A 240 52.33 -1.60 -39.73
C LYS A 240 53.84 -1.52 -39.54
N ASN A 241 54.46 -2.60 -39.09
CA ASN A 241 55.91 -2.66 -38.85
C ASN A 241 56.72 -2.96 -40.11
N SER A 242 56.08 -3.35 -41.21
CA SER A 242 56.76 -3.65 -42.47
C SER A 242 57.51 -2.44 -43.03
N ILE A 243 58.68 -2.68 -43.61
CA ILE A 243 59.46 -1.66 -44.34
C ILE A 243 58.66 -1.10 -45.53
N PHE A 244 57.82 -1.94 -46.14
CA PHE A 244 56.95 -1.56 -47.25
C PHE A 244 55.96 -0.45 -46.86
N SER A 245 55.19 -0.65 -45.78
CA SER A 245 54.22 0.34 -45.30
C SER A 245 54.92 1.62 -44.85
N ASN A 246 55.95 1.47 -44.03
CA ASN A 246 56.66 2.60 -43.41
C ASN A 246 57.33 3.53 -44.41
N VAL A 247 57.93 3.00 -45.48
CA VAL A 247 58.63 3.80 -46.48
C VAL A 247 57.67 4.45 -47.49
N PHE A 248 56.62 3.74 -47.92
CA PHE A 248 55.80 4.20 -49.05
C PHE A 248 54.49 4.90 -48.66
N PHE A 249 53.89 4.57 -47.51
CA PHE A 249 52.52 5.00 -47.18
C PHE A 249 52.37 5.66 -45.79
N SER A 250 53.02 5.11 -44.75
CA SER A 250 52.86 5.58 -43.36
C SER A 250 53.46 6.97 -43.09
N TRP A 251 54.36 7.49 -43.94
CA TRP A 251 54.97 8.82 -43.78
C TRP A 251 53.95 9.98 -43.88
N SER A 252 52.75 9.71 -44.40
CA SER A 252 51.71 10.70 -44.65
C SER A 252 50.71 10.88 -43.51
N VAL A 253 50.83 10.10 -42.42
CA VAL A 253 49.97 10.19 -41.24
C VAL A 253 50.34 11.41 -40.40
N LYS A 254 49.39 12.32 -40.17
CA LYS A 254 49.42 13.28 -39.05
C LYS A 254 48.37 12.81 -38.04
N ASP A 255 48.65 12.99 -36.74
CA ASP A 255 47.84 12.52 -35.62
C ASP A 255 46.35 12.34 -35.94
N GLY A 256 45.93 11.07 -36.07
CA GLY A 256 44.52 10.69 -36.28
C GLY A 256 43.97 10.77 -37.72
N GLU A 257 44.75 11.19 -38.72
CA GLU A 257 44.28 11.32 -40.10
C GLU A 257 44.66 10.13 -41.01
N ASN A 258 43.75 9.81 -41.95
CA ASN A 258 43.94 8.83 -43.02
C ASN A 258 45.21 9.10 -43.84
N THR A 259 45.91 8.03 -44.24
CA THR A 259 47.07 8.09 -45.13
C THR A 259 46.71 8.70 -46.49
N LEU A 260 47.70 9.23 -47.20
CA LEU A 260 47.52 9.90 -48.50
C LEU A 260 46.83 8.99 -49.53
N ASP A 261 47.17 7.70 -49.55
CA ASP A 261 46.57 6.70 -50.42
C ASP A 261 45.11 6.39 -50.04
N THR A 262 44.77 6.34 -48.75
CA THR A 262 43.37 6.24 -48.30
C THR A 262 42.56 7.49 -48.68
N LYS A 263 43.12 8.70 -48.52
CA LYS A 263 42.48 9.95 -48.95
C LYS A 263 42.29 10.02 -50.48
N LEU A 264 43.29 9.56 -51.25
CA LEU A 264 43.21 9.51 -52.71
C LEU A 264 42.19 8.47 -53.17
N LEU A 265 42.14 7.31 -52.52
CA LEU A 265 41.15 6.27 -52.79
C LEU A 265 39.72 6.76 -52.49
N SER A 266 39.51 7.38 -51.33
CA SER A 266 38.22 7.96 -50.93
C SER A 266 37.76 9.02 -51.94
N PHE A 267 38.65 9.95 -52.33
CA PHE A 267 38.35 10.96 -53.34
C PHE A 267 37.97 10.36 -54.71
N LEU A 268 38.70 9.35 -55.17
CA LEU A 268 38.48 8.74 -56.50
C LEU A 268 37.26 7.80 -56.53
N THR A 269 36.88 7.21 -55.40
CA THR A 269 35.76 6.26 -55.31
C THR A 269 34.48 6.87 -54.73
N SER A 270 34.54 8.10 -54.19
CA SER A 270 33.39 8.84 -53.70
C SER A 270 32.26 8.87 -54.72
N SER A 271 31.07 8.46 -54.30
CA SER A 271 29.84 8.44 -55.10
C SER A 271 28.67 8.95 -54.28
N GLU A 272 27.76 9.65 -54.93
CA GLU A 272 26.61 10.31 -54.31
C GLU A 272 25.33 9.87 -55.02
N ALA A 273 24.29 9.53 -54.26
CA ALA A 273 22.96 9.22 -54.76
C ALA A 273 21.91 9.74 -53.76
N GLY A 274 21.06 10.68 -54.20
CA GLY A 274 20.23 11.45 -53.26
C GLY A 274 21.12 12.25 -52.30
N ASP A 275 20.80 12.20 -51.00
CA ASP A 275 21.58 12.82 -49.93
C ASP A 275 22.68 11.88 -49.36
N VAL A 276 22.80 10.66 -49.90
CA VAL A 276 23.73 9.62 -49.41
C VAL A 276 25.06 9.71 -50.15
N LYS A 277 26.18 9.71 -49.41
CA LYS A 277 27.54 9.76 -49.95
C LYS A 277 28.37 8.58 -49.45
N VAL A 278 28.86 7.76 -50.37
CA VAL A 278 29.61 6.54 -50.06
C VAL A 278 30.96 6.53 -50.76
N ASP A 279 32.01 6.14 -50.03
CA ASP A 279 33.30 5.77 -50.60
C ASP A 279 33.82 4.45 -49.98
N VAL A 280 34.57 3.65 -50.75
CA VAL A 280 34.97 2.30 -50.30
C VAL A 280 35.87 2.35 -49.06
N ALA A 281 36.71 3.38 -48.95
CA ALA A 281 37.68 3.47 -47.86
C ALA A 281 37.00 3.77 -46.51
N SER A 282 36.00 4.64 -46.47
CA SER A 282 35.22 4.91 -45.25
C SER A 282 34.44 3.67 -44.79
N GLN A 283 33.76 2.96 -45.70
CA GLN A 283 32.97 1.77 -45.36
C GLN A 283 33.84 0.64 -44.75
N VAL A 284 35.03 0.40 -45.32
CA VAL A 284 35.98 -0.57 -44.73
C VAL A 284 36.48 -0.08 -43.37
N GLY A 285 36.69 1.22 -43.20
CA GLY A 285 37.09 1.82 -41.91
C GLY A 285 36.03 1.69 -40.82
N GLU A 286 34.75 1.87 -41.16
CA GLU A 286 33.62 1.70 -40.25
C GLU A 286 33.52 0.25 -39.76
N VAL A 287 33.61 -0.74 -40.67
CA VAL A 287 33.61 -2.17 -40.31
C VAL A 287 34.80 -2.52 -39.42
N ALA A 288 36.00 -2.01 -39.74
CA ALA A 288 37.20 -2.23 -38.95
C ALA A 288 37.08 -1.62 -37.53
N THR A 289 36.42 -0.47 -37.41
CA THR A 289 36.14 0.19 -36.13
C THR A 289 35.24 -0.68 -35.25
N VAL A 290 34.13 -1.22 -35.79
CA VAL A 290 33.26 -2.15 -35.06
C VAL A 290 34.00 -3.40 -34.63
N ALA A 291 34.75 -4.02 -35.54
CA ALA A 291 35.55 -5.19 -35.22
C ALA A 291 36.53 -4.90 -34.09
N SER A 292 37.14 -3.71 -34.08
CA SER A 292 38.02 -3.27 -33.00
C SER A 292 37.28 -3.16 -31.67
N TYR A 293 36.09 -2.58 -31.63
CA TYR A 293 35.30 -2.48 -30.40
C TYR A 293 34.83 -3.85 -29.90
N VAL A 294 34.38 -4.73 -30.79
CA VAL A 294 33.98 -6.11 -30.45
C VAL A 294 35.15 -6.92 -29.87
N ILE A 295 36.37 -6.69 -30.37
CA ILE A 295 37.58 -7.34 -29.84
C ILE A 295 38.01 -6.71 -28.51
N ASN A 296 38.17 -5.38 -28.46
CA ASN A 296 38.67 -4.67 -27.28
C ASN A 296 37.69 -4.69 -26.10
N SER A 297 36.38 -4.85 -26.36
CA SER A 297 35.38 -5.03 -25.30
C SER A 297 35.47 -6.38 -24.60
N GLY A 298 36.32 -7.30 -25.09
CA GLY A 298 36.42 -8.66 -24.57
C GLY A 298 35.23 -9.55 -24.91
N LEU A 299 34.27 -9.09 -25.73
CA LEU A 299 33.07 -9.83 -26.09
C LEU A 299 33.40 -11.17 -26.77
N LEU A 300 34.32 -11.18 -27.75
CA LEU A 300 34.76 -12.40 -28.43
C LEU A 300 35.53 -13.35 -27.51
N SER A 301 36.23 -12.80 -26.53
CA SER A 301 36.94 -13.56 -25.50
C SER A 301 35.94 -14.22 -24.53
N ALA A 302 34.87 -13.51 -24.17
CA ALA A 302 33.79 -14.01 -23.34
C ALA A 302 33.05 -15.19 -24.01
N PHE A 303 32.79 -15.10 -25.33
CA PHE A 303 32.19 -16.20 -26.09
C PHE A 303 33.15 -17.38 -26.37
N GLY A 304 34.47 -17.15 -26.31
CA GLY A 304 35.49 -18.18 -26.56
C GLY A 304 35.95 -18.94 -25.31
N GLY A 305 35.58 -18.50 -24.10
CA GLY A 305 35.93 -19.13 -22.83
C GLY A 305 35.15 -20.40 -22.51
N LYS A 306 35.67 -21.24 -21.58
CA LYS A 306 35.06 -22.54 -21.22
C LYS A 306 33.80 -22.46 -20.36
N GLU A 307 33.37 -21.29 -19.93
CA GLU A 307 32.03 -21.01 -19.38
C GLU A 307 31.82 -19.48 -19.39
N LEU A 308 30.79 -19.01 -20.12
CA LEU A 308 30.43 -17.59 -20.19
C LEU A 308 29.71 -17.19 -18.90
N SER A 309 30.32 -16.32 -18.09
CA SER A 309 29.58 -15.66 -17.00
C SER A 309 28.76 -14.52 -17.58
N TRP A 310 27.44 -14.72 -17.66
CA TRP A 310 26.50 -13.69 -18.12
C TRP A 310 26.52 -12.45 -17.23
N ARG A 311 26.77 -12.62 -15.92
CA ARG A 311 26.96 -11.53 -14.96
C ARG A 311 28.13 -10.62 -15.34
N LEU A 312 29.30 -11.19 -15.67
CA LEU A 312 30.46 -10.41 -16.11
C LEU A 312 30.24 -9.73 -17.47
N LEU A 313 29.52 -10.37 -18.37
CA LEU A 313 29.19 -9.80 -19.67
C LEU A 313 28.21 -8.63 -19.55
N LEU A 314 27.13 -8.83 -18.78
CA LEU A 314 26.05 -7.86 -18.63
C LEU A 314 26.41 -6.73 -17.66
N GLY A 315 27.22 -6.99 -16.62
CA GLY A 315 27.79 -5.97 -15.75
C GLY A 315 28.98 -5.22 -16.37
N GLY A 316 29.43 -5.59 -17.57
CA GLY A 316 30.59 -5.03 -18.24
C GLY A 316 30.29 -3.83 -19.15
N GLN A 317 31.31 -3.01 -19.42
CA GLN A 317 31.23 -1.87 -20.35
C GLN A 317 31.17 -2.28 -21.85
N ALA A 318 31.21 -3.59 -22.13
CA ALA A 318 31.25 -4.13 -23.49
C ALA A 318 29.99 -3.79 -24.30
N ILE A 319 28.80 -3.98 -23.71
CA ILE A 319 27.51 -3.74 -24.36
C ILE A 319 27.28 -2.24 -24.59
N PRO A 320 27.44 -1.34 -23.59
CA PRO A 320 27.34 0.11 -23.82
C PRO A 320 28.30 0.60 -24.90
N SER A 321 29.57 0.16 -24.88
CA SER A 321 30.56 0.57 -25.87
C SER A 321 30.14 0.15 -27.28
N LEU A 322 29.62 -1.06 -27.45
CA LEU A 322 29.13 -1.57 -28.72
C LEU A 322 27.91 -0.78 -29.22
N LEU A 323 26.93 -0.51 -28.36
CA LEU A 323 25.74 0.28 -28.69
C LEU A 323 26.14 1.69 -29.16
N SER A 324 27.05 2.36 -28.43
CA SER A 324 27.55 3.68 -28.81
C SER A 324 28.30 3.64 -30.14
N SER A 325 29.15 2.64 -30.40
CA SER A 325 29.92 2.57 -31.65
C SER A 325 29.05 2.24 -32.86
N ILE A 326 28.08 1.34 -32.70
CA ILE A 326 27.11 0.99 -33.75
C ILE A 326 26.23 2.19 -34.09
N SER A 327 25.87 3.02 -33.10
CA SER A 327 25.04 4.21 -33.32
C SER A 327 25.66 5.22 -34.28
N ASP A 328 26.98 5.27 -34.40
CA ASP A 328 27.68 6.25 -35.24
C ASP A 328 27.82 5.82 -36.72
N MET A 329 27.59 4.54 -37.04
CA MET A 329 27.79 3.99 -38.39
C MET A 329 26.67 4.38 -39.38
N GLU A 330 27.05 4.75 -40.62
CA GLU A 330 26.07 5.14 -41.64
C GLU A 330 25.25 3.96 -42.15
N ILE A 331 25.88 2.79 -42.32
CA ILE A 331 25.18 1.57 -42.75
C ILE A 331 24.14 1.07 -41.73
N ILE A 332 24.41 1.21 -40.43
CA ILE A 332 23.47 0.76 -39.39
C ILE A 332 22.30 1.73 -39.25
N LYS A 333 22.54 3.05 -39.40
CA LYS A 333 21.47 4.05 -39.44
C LYS A 333 20.42 3.74 -40.52
N ILE A 334 20.87 3.17 -41.65
CA ILE A 334 20.00 2.78 -42.75
C ILE A 334 19.43 1.37 -42.55
N ALA A 335 20.19 0.42 -41.99
CA ALA A 335 19.79 -0.99 -41.91
C ALA A 335 19.04 -1.41 -40.63
N LEU A 336 19.22 -0.70 -39.52
CA LEU A 336 18.59 -1.05 -38.24
C LEU A 336 17.08 -0.78 -38.17
N PRO A 337 16.54 0.39 -38.58
CA PRO A 337 15.08 0.64 -38.57
C PRO A 337 14.29 -0.44 -39.32
N VAL A 338 15.01 -1.00 -40.28
CA VAL A 338 14.62 -1.81 -41.41
C VAL A 338 14.62 -3.29 -41.02
N ALA A 339 15.68 -3.76 -40.35
CA ALA A 339 15.70 -5.04 -39.66
C ALA A 339 14.70 -5.10 -38.49
N LEU A 340 14.56 -3.99 -37.75
CA LEU A 340 13.58 -3.88 -36.67
C LEU A 340 12.15 -3.95 -37.19
N SER A 341 11.82 -3.26 -38.29
CA SER A 341 10.47 -3.36 -38.88
C SER A 341 10.12 -4.79 -39.28
N ILE A 342 11.07 -5.59 -39.77
CA ILE A 342 10.82 -7.01 -40.09
C ILE A 342 10.67 -7.85 -38.82
N ALA A 343 11.55 -7.68 -37.83
CA ALA A 343 11.43 -8.37 -36.56
C ALA A 343 10.08 -8.07 -35.88
N LEU A 344 9.69 -6.80 -35.84
CA LEU A 344 8.43 -6.32 -35.24
C LEU A 344 7.19 -6.81 -35.98
N ASN A 345 7.29 -7.08 -37.29
CA ASN A 345 6.21 -7.66 -38.09
C ASN A 345 6.16 -9.20 -38.06
N MET A 346 7.10 -9.86 -37.37
CA MET A 346 6.98 -11.31 -37.12
C MET A 346 5.76 -11.56 -36.21
N GLY A 347 4.94 -12.56 -36.55
CA GLY A 347 3.66 -12.83 -35.87
C GLY A 347 3.77 -12.87 -34.34
N GLN A 348 4.79 -13.52 -33.79
CA GLN A 348 5.01 -13.60 -32.33
C GLN A 348 5.28 -12.25 -31.68
N LEU A 349 6.10 -11.39 -32.29
CA LEU A 349 6.44 -10.06 -31.77
C LEU A 349 5.27 -9.09 -31.95
N LYS A 350 4.60 -9.15 -33.10
CA LYS A 350 3.39 -8.36 -33.37
C LYS A 350 2.25 -8.72 -32.42
N ASP A 351 2.06 -10.01 -32.14
CA ASP A 351 1.06 -10.50 -31.17
C ASP A 351 1.41 -10.16 -29.72
N THR A 352 2.65 -9.75 -29.42
CA THR A 352 3.13 -9.44 -28.07
C THR A 352 3.17 -7.93 -27.81
N LEU A 353 3.61 -7.14 -28.79
CA LEU A 353 3.72 -5.69 -28.69
C LEU A 353 2.47 -4.94 -29.18
N GLY A 354 1.61 -5.60 -29.95
CA GLY A 354 0.43 -4.96 -30.53
C GLY A 354 0.74 -4.15 -31.80
N GLU A 355 -0.30 -3.94 -32.60
CA GLU A 355 -0.18 -3.31 -33.93
C GLU A 355 0.25 -1.84 -33.85
N ASP A 356 -0.24 -1.09 -32.85
CA ASP A 356 0.08 0.33 -32.70
C ASP A 356 1.55 0.59 -32.35
N THR A 357 2.14 -0.20 -31.44
CA THR A 357 3.58 -0.13 -31.12
C THR A 357 4.44 -0.51 -32.30
N VAL A 358 4.09 -1.59 -33.02
CA VAL A 358 4.82 -2.02 -34.21
C VAL A 358 4.81 -0.94 -35.29
N ASN A 359 3.68 -0.27 -35.49
CA ASN A 359 3.54 0.84 -36.44
C ASN A 359 4.38 2.05 -36.03
N TYR A 360 4.41 2.39 -34.74
CA TYR A 360 5.23 3.49 -34.23
C TYR A 360 6.74 3.24 -34.43
N LEU A 361 7.23 2.07 -34.00
CA LEU A 361 8.64 1.69 -34.12
C LEU A 361 9.08 1.51 -35.58
N SER A 362 8.16 1.11 -36.46
CA SER A 362 8.41 1.00 -37.90
C SER A 362 8.30 2.34 -38.65
N SER A 363 7.96 3.43 -37.96
CA SER A 363 7.84 4.75 -38.60
C SER A 363 9.22 5.31 -38.98
N SER A 364 9.28 6.03 -40.10
CA SER A 364 10.51 6.67 -40.58
C SER A 364 11.03 7.80 -39.69
N ASN A 365 10.34 8.12 -38.60
CA ASN A 365 10.60 9.27 -37.75
C ASN A 365 11.47 8.94 -36.52
N VAL A 366 11.75 7.65 -36.27
CA VAL A 366 12.58 7.22 -35.14
C VAL A 366 14.06 7.37 -35.48
N ASP A 367 14.79 8.21 -34.73
CA ASP A 367 16.25 8.37 -34.86
C ASP A 367 16.99 7.26 -34.10
N TRP A 368 17.09 6.09 -34.72
CA TRP A 368 17.75 4.92 -34.13
C TRP A 368 19.21 5.16 -33.68
N SER A 369 19.91 6.16 -34.24
CA SER A 369 21.24 6.53 -33.77
C SER A 369 21.17 7.16 -32.37
N ASN A 370 20.28 8.13 -32.17
CA ASN A 370 20.11 8.71 -30.84
C ASN A 370 19.58 7.68 -29.84
N GLU A 371 18.72 6.77 -30.28
CA GLU A 371 18.09 5.80 -29.39
C GLU A 371 19.04 4.69 -28.94
N LEU A 372 19.97 4.27 -29.80
CA LEU A 372 21.06 3.39 -29.38
C LEU A 372 21.99 4.09 -28.36
N LYS A 373 22.21 5.40 -28.49
CA LYS A 373 22.97 6.18 -27.49
C LYS A 373 22.19 6.31 -26.17
N ASN A 374 20.89 6.55 -26.23
CA ASN A 374 20.02 6.58 -25.06
C ASN A 374 20.04 5.22 -24.35
N LEU A 375 19.89 4.11 -25.08
CA LEU A 375 19.96 2.77 -24.54
C LEU A 375 21.33 2.49 -23.90
N SER A 376 22.43 2.91 -24.54
CA SER A 376 23.77 2.83 -23.96
C SER A 376 23.86 3.57 -22.63
N ASN A 377 23.31 4.79 -22.54
CA ASN A 377 23.33 5.60 -21.33
C ASN A 377 22.47 4.97 -20.21
N ILE A 378 21.28 4.45 -20.54
CA ILE A 378 20.43 3.69 -19.61
C ILE A 378 21.21 2.48 -19.07
N TYR A 379 21.86 1.73 -19.96
CA TYR A 379 22.64 0.54 -19.59
C TYR A 379 23.80 0.87 -18.65
N ILE A 380 24.54 1.95 -18.91
CA ILE A 380 25.61 2.43 -18.02
C ILE A 380 25.07 2.69 -16.63
N LYS A 381 23.88 3.29 -16.51
CA LYS A 381 23.25 3.55 -15.21
C LYS A 381 22.78 2.29 -14.50
N LEU A 382 22.35 1.26 -15.23
CA LEU A 382 22.09 -0.07 -14.66
C LEU A 382 23.37 -0.72 -14.12
N ILE A 383 24.51 -0.58 -14.82
CA ILE A 383 25.81 -1.02 -14.31
C ILE A 383 26.21 -0.23 -13.06
N ASP A 384 26.10 1.11 -13.09
CA ASP A 384 26.45 1.98 -11.97
C ASP A 384 25.61 1.69 -10.71
N ALA A 385 24.37 1.23 -10.92
CA ALA A 385 23.42 0.79 -9.88
C ALA A 385 23.63 -0.64 -9.39
N ASP A 386 24.63 -1.34 -9.92
CA ASP A 386 24.92 -2.75 -9.63
C ASP A 386 23.79 -3.73 -9.99
N PHE A 387 22.81 -3.29 -10.81
CA PHE A 387 21.57 -4.02 -11.12
C PHE A 387 21.83 -5.44 -11.63
N PHE A 388 22.77 -5.59 -12.57
CA PHE A 388 23.11 -6.89 -13.16
C PHE A 388 23.94 -7.77 -12.23
N ASN A 389 24.67 -7.18 -11.28
CA ASN A 389 25.41 -7.95 -10.29
C ASN A 389 24.51 -8.45 -9.17
N VAL A 390 23.41 -7.75 -8.89
CA VAL A 390 22.42 -8.13 -7.89
C VAL A 390 21.47 -9.20 -8.43
N LEU A 391 20.90 -8.99 -9.64
CA LEU A 391 19.81 -9.84 -10.12
C LEU A 391 20.23 -11.04 -10.96
N ILE A 392 21.49 -11.17 -11.37
CA ILE A 392 21.94 -12.29 -12.22
C ILE A 392 22.74 -13.29 -11.40
N ASP A 393 22.23 -14.52 -11.33
CA ASP A 393 22.92 -15.65 -10.71
C ASP A 393 24.26 -15.95 -11.41
N GLU A 394 25.32 -16.03 -10.62
CA GLU A 394 26.70 -16.29 -11.06
C GLU A 394 26.90 -17.72 -11.59
N GLU A 395 26.05 -18.67 -11.21
CA GLU A 395 26.21 -20.10 -11.52
C GLU A 395 25.46 -20.56 -12.79
N THR A 396 24.58 -19.73 -13.36
CA THR A 396 23.70 -20.16 -14.45
C THR A 396 24.31 -19.96 -15.85
N LYS A 397 24.15 -20.97 -16.71
CA LYS A 397 24.58 -20.93 -18.13
C LYS A 397 23.71 -20.03 -19.01
N THR A 398 22.62 -19.51 -18.47
CA THR A 398 21.65 -18.60 -19.09
C THR A 398 21.34 -17.49 -18.09
N PRO A 399 21.24 -16.22 -18.49
CA PRO A 399 20.94 -15.15 -17.53
C PRO A 399 19.55 -15.41 -16.93
N VAL A 400 19.52 -15.80 -15.66
CA VAL A 400 18.29 -15.88 -14.88
C VAL A 400 18.25 -14.63 -14.01
N PHE A 401 17.23 -13.81 -14.21
CA PHE A 401 16.93 -12.70 -13.32
C PHE A 401 16.22 -13.28 -12.10
N ASP A 402 16.92 -13.30 -10.98
CA ASP A 402 16.40 -13.76 -9.71
C ASP A 402 15.92 -12.55 -8.91
N LEU A 403 14.59 -12.43 -8.80
CA LEU A 403 13.95 -11.33 -8.10
C LEU A 403 14.06 -11.47 -6.57
N SER A 404 14.55 -12.60 -6.04
CA SER A 404 14.84 -12.78 -4.62
C SER A 404 15.85 -11.74 -4.11
N TYR A 405 16.78 -11.32 -4.96
CA TYR A 405 17.79 -10.30 -4.64
C TYR A 405 17.33 -8.86 -4.89
N ILE A 406 16.06 -8.63 -5.25
CA ILE A 406 15.57 -7.25 -5.51
C ILE A 406 15.74 -6.33 -4.30
N PHE A 407 15.72 -6.90 -3.08
CA PHE A 407 15.97 -6.16 -1.85
C PHE A 407 17.36 -5.52 -1.84
N ASP A 408 18.36 -6.23 -2.37
CA ASP A 408 19.77 -5.80 -2.32
C ASP A 408 20.02 -4.55 -3.19
N ILE A 409 19.13 -4.26 -4.14
CA ILE A 409 19.16 -3.01 -4.92
C ILE A 409 18.95 -1.77 -4.02
N PHE A 410 18.21 -1.92 -2.93
CA PHE A 410 17.88 -0.83 -2.00
C PHE A 410 18.94 -0.60 -0.90
N GLU A 411 20.04 -1.36 -0.86
CA GLU A 411 21.00 -1.31 0.25
C GLU A 411 21.89 -0.06 0.26
N GLU A 412 22.28 0.45 -0.92
CA GLU A 412 23.24 1.54 -1.08
C GLU A 412 22.64 2.81 -1.71
N GLU A 413 22.92 3.97 -1.12
CA GLU A 413 22.52 5.29 -1.63
C GLU A 413 23.09 5.58 -3.04
N LYS A 414 24.30 5.08 -3.32
CA LYS A 414 24.92 5.19 -4.65
C LYS A 414 24.07 4.47 -5.71
N ASN A 415 23.54 3.30 -5.38
CA ASN A 415 22.71 2.51 -6.28
C ASN A 415 21.37 3.21 -6.52
N GLN A 416 20.77 3.80 -5.47
CA GLN A 416 19.56 4.61 -5.59
C GLN A 416 19.74 5.77 -6.59
N LYS A 417 20.83 6.55 -6.46
CA LYS A 417 21.08 7.67 -7.37
C LYS A 417 21.26 7.22 -8.82
N ALA A 418 21.99 6.13 -9.05
CA ALA A 418 22.18 5.57 -10.38
C ALA A 418 20.86 5.06 -10.98
N MET A 419 20.03 4.35 -10.20
CA MET A 419 18.68 3.93 -10.61
C MET A 419 17.78 5.13 -10.94
N HIS A 420 17.84 6.18 -10.14
CA HIS A 420 17.06 7.40 -10.37
C HIS A 420 17.44 8.11 -11.67
N GLU A 421 18.74 8.21 -11.97
CA GLU A 421 19.24 8.71 -13.26
C GLU A 421 18.81 7.78 -14.41
N MET A 422 18.85 6.45 -14.20
CA MET A 422 18.36 5.46 -15.17
C MET A 422 16.88 5.67 -15.51
N PHE A 423 16.00 5.76 -14.50
CA PHE A 423 14.57 6.00 -14.71
C PHE A 423 14.32 7.28 -15.50
N THR A 424 15.08 8.35 -15.20
CA THR A 424 14.95 9.63 -15.90
C THR A 424 15.37 9.53 -17.37
N LEU A 425 16.40 8.74 -17.69
CA LEU A 425 16.84 8.52 -19.08
C LEU A 425 15.89 7.58 -19.85
N ALA A 426 15.30 6.61 -19.15
CA ALA A 426 14.42 5.59 -19.72
C ALA A 426 12.99 6.09 -19.99
N ASP A 427 12.56 7.19 -19.37
CA ASP A 427 11.25 7.82 -19.61
C ASP A 427 11.23 8.60 -20.94
N ASN A 428 11.40 7.89 -22.05
CA ASN A 428 11.41 8.42 -23.41
C ASN A 428 10.28 7.81 -24.27
N GLU A 429 10.01 8.44 -25.41
CA GLU A 429 8.86 8.14 -26.24
C GLU A 429 8.84 6.68 -26.73
N ILE A 430 9.99 6.11 -27.12
CA ILE A 430 10.09 4.73 -27.60
C ILE A 430 9.80 3.73 -26.50
N VAL A 431 10.45 3.90 -25.35
CA VAL A 431 10.26 3.00 -24.22
C VAL A 431 8.82 3.02 -23.75
N ASN A 432 8.18 4.21 -23.72
CA ASN A 432 6.77 4.34 -23.37
C ASN A 432 5.84 3.64 -24.37
N HIS A 433 6.13 3.72 -25.69
CA HIS A 433 5.35 2.98 -26.71
C HIS A 433 5.56 1.46 -26.62
N VAL A 434 6.77 0.99 -26.30
CA VAL A 434 7.06 -0.43 -26.10
C VAL A 434 6.32 -0.97 -24.88
N LEU A 435 6.41 -0.28 -23.73
CA LEU A 435 5.71 -0.68 -22.52
C LEU A 435 4.20 -0.60 -22.68
N ALA A 436 3.68 0.45 -23.31
CA ALA A 436 2.27 0.58 -23.62
C ALA A 436 1.76 -0.60 -24.44
N GLY A 437 2.51 -1.01 -25.46
CA GLY A 437 2.17 -2.17 -26.30
C GLY A 437 2.12 -3.47 -25.53
N LEU A 438 3.16 -3.74 -24.74
CA LEU A 438 3.24 -4.93 -23.88
C LEU A 438 2.08 -4.97 -22.89
N VAL A 439 1.89 -3.88 -22.13
CA VAL A 439 0.87 -3.80 -21.09
C VAL A 439 -0.53 -3.87 -21.68
N TYR A 440 -0.78 -3.17 -22.79
CA TYR A 440 -2.06 -3.21 -23.50
C TYR A 440 -2.36 -4.63 -24.00
N THR A 441 -1.38 -5.32 -24.55
CA THR A 441 -1.53 -6.69 -25.07
C THR A 441 -1.70 -7.72 -23.96
N MET A 442 -0.97 -7.60 -22.85
CA MET A 442 -1.14 -8.46 -21.68
C MET A 442 -2.53 -8.27 -21.07
N SER A 443 -2.94 -7.02 -20.84
CA SER A 443 -4.20 -6.69 -20.18
C SER A 443 -5.43 -6.93 -21.06
N SER A 444 -5.29 -6.91 -22.40
CA SER A 444 -6.38 -7.23 -23.33
C SER A 444 -6.58 -8.74 -23.54
N LYS A 445 -5.61 -9.57 -23.13
CA LYS A 445 -5.70 -11.04 -23.16
C LYS A 445 -6.13 -11.64 -21.83
N GLU A 446 -6.06 -10.89 -20.73
CA GLU A 446 -6.62 -11.27 -19.44
C GLU A 446 -8.15 -11.10 -19.48
N GLU A 447 -8.90 -12.17 -19.23
CA GLU A 447 -10.31 -12.02 -18.84
C GLU A 447 -10.30 -11.36 -17.45
N LYS A 448 -10.98 -10.20 -17.32
CA LYS A 448 -11.14 -9.56 -16.01
C LYS A 448 -11.82 -10.57 -15.08
N ASP A 449 -11.16 -10.89 -13.96
CA ASP A 449 -11.77 -11.70 -12.93
C ASP A 449 -12.79 -10.82 -12.21
N ASP A 450 -14.04 -11.29 -12.13
CA ASP A 450 -15.10 -10.56 -11.44
C ASP A 450 -14.99 -10.71 -9.91
N ASP A 451 -13.98 -11.44 -9.40
CA ASP A 451 -13.72 -11.58 -7.97
C ASP A 451 -13.24 -10.26 -7.33
N PRO A 452 -14.05 -9.61 -6.47
CA PRO A 452 -13.69 -8.37 -5.79
C PRO A 452 -12.56 -8.53 -4.76
N GLN A 453 -12.10 -9.75 -4.47
CA GLN A 453 -10.94 -10.02 -3.62
C GLN A 453 -9.60 -9.96 -4.38
N THR A 454 -9.61 -9.66 -5.68
CA THR A 454 -8.38 -9.58 -6.48
C THR A 454 -8.22 -8.20 -7.11
N LEU A 455 -7.00 -7.67 -7.05
CA LEU A 455 -6.60 -6.50 -7.84
C LEU A 455 -5.78 -7.01 -9.02
N GLN A 456 -6.16 -6.62 -10.23
CA GLN A 456 -5.49 -7.05 -11.45
C GLN A 456 -4.66 -5.92 -12.05
N LEU A 457 -3.74 -6.25 -12.96
CA LEU A 457 -2.90 -5.25 -13.63
C LEU A 457 -3.75 -4.14 -14.25
N ILE A 458 -4.87 -4.50 -14.90
CA ILE A 458 -5.81 -3.57 -15.53
C ILE A 458 -6.30 -2.47 -14.58
N ASP A 459 -6.38 -2.71 -13.27
CA ASP A 459 -6.87 -1.74 -12.28
C ASP A 459 -5.87 -0.62 -11.99
N PHE A 460 -4.58 -0.84 -12.22
CA PHE A 460 -3.54 0.17 -12.07
C PHE A 460 -3.36 1.03 -13.33
N LEU A 461 -4.00 0.65 -14.43
CA LEU A 461 -3.81 1.30 -15.72
C LEU A 461 -4.76 2.50 -15.92
N PRO A 462 -4.34 3.51 -16.69
CA PRO A 462 -5.23 4.60 -17.08
C PRO A 462 -6.36 4.05 -17.97
N LYS A 463 -7.61 4.23 -17.52
CA LYS A 463 -8.84 3.83 -18.22
C LYS A 463 -9.57 5.06 -18.76
N GLU A 464 -10.27 4.90 -19.87
CA GLU A 464 -11.22 5.92 -20.33
C GLU A 464 -12.47 6.00 -19.43
N LYS A 465 -13.32 7.00 -19.64
CA LYS A 465 -14.56 7.18 -18.84
C LYS A 465 -15.53 6.01 -18.93
N ASN A 466 -15.43 5.20 -19.98
CA ASN A 466 -16.21 3.97 -20.18
C ASN A 466 -15.56 2.73 -19.53
N GLY A 467 -14.39 2.88 -18.90
CA GLY A 467 -13.65 1.79 -18.24
C GLY A 467 -12.71 1.00 -19.16
N GLU A 468 -12.63 1.32 -20.45
CA GLU A 468 -11.79 0.61 -21.41
C GLU A 468 -10.35 1.16 -21.44
N LEU A 469 -9.40 0.29 -21.78
CA LEU A 469 -8.01 0.68 -22.00
C LEU A 469 -7.85 1.35 -23.37
N ASN A 470 -7.12 2.46 -23.41
CA ASN A 470 -6.73 3.12 -24.66
C ASN A 470 -5.20 3.11 -24.79
N TYR A 471 -4.70 2.54 -25.89
CA TYR A 471 -3.27 2.51 -26.20
C TYR A 471 -2.63 3.91 -26.17
N SER A 472 -3.31 4.93 -26.72
CA SER A 472 -2.78 6.29 -26.77
C SER A 472 -2.58 6.91 -25.39
N SER A 473 -3.41 6.54 -24.40
CA SER A 473 -3.23 6.98 -23.02
C SER A 473 -2.01 6.30 -22.40
N LEU A 474 -1.84 5.00 -22.66
CA LEU A 474 -0.70 4.20 -22.17
C LEU A 474 0.63 4.62 -22.80
N SER A 475 0.66 4.98 -24.10
CA SER A 475 1.89 5.39 -24.79
C SER A 475 2.34 6.80 -24.42
N SER A 476 1.42 7.64 -23.94
CA SER A 476 1.72 8.96 -23.38
C SER A 476 2.07 8.93 -21.88
N PHE A 477 2.00 7.75 -21.26
CA PHE A 477 2.23 7.57 -19.83
C PHE A 477 3.72 7.56 -19.51
N SER A 478 4.15 8.30 -18.49
CA SER A 478 5.54 8.35 -18.03
C SER A 478 5.90 7.15 -17.16
N TRP A 479 5.99 5.97 -17.77
CA TRP A 479 6.19 4.69 -17.08
C TRP A 479 7.39 4.67 -16.14
N PHE A 480 8.55 5.15 -16.58
CA PHE A 480 9.76 5.06 -15.77
C PHE A 480 9.77 6.13 -14.67
N ASN A 481 9.09 7.26 -14.87
CA ASN A 481 8.86 8.20 -13.77
C ASN A 481 7.94 7.60 -12.68
N GLU A 482 6.92 6.82 -13.07
CA GLU A 482 6.05 6.12 -12.12
C GLU A 482 6.79 5.00 -11.37
N LEU A 483 7.58 4.20 -12.08
CA LEU A 483 8.45 3.20 -11.46
C LEU A 483 9.46 3.83 -10.51
N ARG A 484 9.97 5.03 -10.83
CA ARG A 484 10.82 5.80 -9.92
C ARG A 484 10.10 6.18 -8.63
N ILE A 485 8.85 6.67 -8.70
CA ILE A 485 8.07 7.01 -7.49
C ILE A 485 7.90 5.78 -6.60
N ILE A 486 7.57 4.64 -7.19
CA ILE A 486 7.42 3.36 -6.49
C ILE A 486 8.76 2.95 -5.86
N TYR A 487 9.84 2.96 -6.66
CA TYR A 487 11.19 2.61 -6.23
C TYR A 487 11.68 3.50 -5.07
N ASP A 488 11.57 4.82 -5.18
CA ASP A 488 12.01 5.77 -4.15
C ASP A 488 11.19 5.62 -2.85
N SER A 489 9.90 5.27 -2.96
CA SER A 489 9.04 5.00 -1.81
C SER A 489 9.45 3.70 -1.09
N PHE A 490 9.70 2.62 -1.83
CA PHE A 490 10.19 1.37 -1.25
C PHE A 490 11.59 1.52 -0.68
N TYR A 491 12.50 2.20 -1.37
CA TYR A 491 13.82 2.54 -0.84
C TYR A 491 13.69 3.26 0.51
N SER A 492 12.81 4.27 0.60
CA SER A 492 12.59 5.01 1.84
C SER A 492 12.04 4.12 2.97
N LEU A 493 11.12 3.19 2.67
CA LEU A 493 10.64 2.20 3.65
C LEU A 493 11.75 1.25 4.12
N VAL A 494 12.62 0.79 3.19
CA VAL A 494 13.79 -0.04 3.52
C VAL A 494 14.77 0.71 4.42
N GLN A 495 14.96 2.03 4.23
CA GLN A 495 15.85 2.81 5.08
C GLN A 495 15.33 3.02 6.51
N ILE A 496 14.02 2.87 6.77
CA ILE A 496 13.45 2.93 8.13
C ILE A 496 13.89 1.71 8.95
N ASP A 497 13.65 0.51 8.42
CA ASP A 497 14.02 -0.75 9.08
C ASP A 497 14.38 -1.82 8.05
N ARG A 498 15.67 -1.88 7.72
CA ARG A 498 16.21 -2.79 6.71
C ARG A 498 15.96 -4.26 7.08
N GLU A 499 16.07 -4.61 8.35
CA GLU A 499 15.93 -6.00 8.78
C GLU A 499 14.50 -6.48 8.59
N GLN A 500 13.51 -5.74 9.11
CA GLN A 500 12.10 -6.12 8.97
C GLN A 500 11.64 -6.10 7.51
N MET A 501 12.06 -5.09 6.74
CA MET A 501 11.71 -5.02 5.32
C MET A 501 12.35 -6.14 4.52
N LYS A 502 13.59 -6.57 4.82
CA LYS A 502 14.20 -7.74 4.16
C LYS A 502 13.33 -8.98 4.32
N TYR A 503 12.85 -9.27 5.53
CA TYR A 503 11.94 -10.39 5.75
C TYR A 503 10.60 -10.27 5.00
N VAL A 504 10.07 -9.05 4.85
CA VAL A 504 8.85 -8.81 4.04
C VAL A 504 9.12 -9.13 2.57
N PHE A 505 10.26 -8.68 2.02
CA PHE A 505 10.67 -8.95 0.65
C PHE A 505 11.00 -10.43 0.39
N ASP A 506 11.76 -11.08 1.27
CA ASP A 506 12.04 -12.53 1.22
C ASP A 506 10.74 -13.36 1.26
N GLY A 507 9.71 -12.83 1.95
CA GLY A 507 8.39 -13.43 1.99
C GLY A 507 7.59 -13.30 0.69
N PHE A 508 7.79 -12.22 -0.07
CA PHE A 508 7.25 -12.10 -1.43
C PHE A 508 7.95 -13.05 -2.40
N ASP A 509 9.26 -13.19 -2.27
CA ASP A 509 10.06 -14.10 -3.11
C ASP A 509 9.61 -15.57 -2.96
N LYS A 510 9.48 -16.07 -1.72
CA LYS A 510 8.93 -17.41 -1.44
C LYS A 510 7.56 -17.63 -2.10
N ARG A 511 6.72 -16.59 -2.23
CA ARG A 511 5.43 -16.68 -2.93
C ARG A 511 5.59 -16.74 -4.44
N ILE A 512 6.55 -16.00 -5.01
CA ILE A 512 6.85 -16.04 -6.45
C ILE A 512 7.37 -17.43 -6.84
N GLU A 513 8.27 -18.03 -6.05
CA GLU A 513 8.76 -19.39 -6.24
C GLU A 513 7.63 -20.44 -6.19
N LEU A 514 6.74 -20.33 -5.18
CA LEU A 514 5.59 -21.24 -5.01
C LEU A 514 4.53 -21.05 -6.11
N GLY A 515 4.25 -19.81 -6.52
CA GLY A 515 3.31 -19.48 -7.61
C GLY A 515 3.80 -19.95 -8.98
N GLY A 516 5.10 -19.82 -9.25
CA GLY A 516 5.73 -20.27 -10.49
C GLY A 516 5.79 -21.80 -10.66
N LEU A 517 5.92 -22.54 -9.56
CA LEU A 517 5.94 -24.01 -9.57
C LEU A 517 4.54 -24.65 -9.55
N ASN A 518 3.53 -23.98 -8.95
CA ASN A 518 2.19 -24.55 -8.74
C ASN A 518 1.17 -24.21 -9.85
N ALA A 519 1.33 -23.12 -10.59
CA ALA A 519 0.40 -22.77 -11.69
C ALA A 519 0.35 -23.84 -12.81
N LYS A 520 1.42 -24.63 -12.99
CA LYS A 520 1.45 -25.75 -13.96
C LYS A 520 1.06 -27.13 -13.41
N LYS A 521 0.88 -27.28 -12.09
CA LYS A 521 0.54 -28.58 -11.47
C LYS A 521 -0.79 -28.62 -10.73
N ASN A 522 -1.36 -27.49 -10.35
CA ASN A 522 -2.56 -27.43 -9.50
C ASN A 522 -3.88 -27.20 -10.26
N ALA A 523 -3.92 -27.41 -11.57
CA ALA A 523 -5.20 -27.57 -12.27
C ALA A 523 -5.93 -28.89 -11.90
N GLU A 524 -5.29 -29.81 -11.16
CA GLU A 524 -5.87 -31.14 -10.85
C GLU A 524 -5.77 -31.58 -9.37
N ALA A 525 -5.37 -30.74 -8.41
CA ALA A 525 -5.25 -31.19 -7.01
C ALA A 525 -5.70 -30.15 -5.99
N ASN A 526 -6.85 -30.41 -5.36
CA ASN A 526 -7.30 -29.78 -4.12
C ASN A 526 -6.33 -30.10 -2.97
N SER A 527 -5.25 -29.35 -2.82
CA SER A 527 -4.47 -29.26 -1.56
C SER A 527 -3.43 -28.13 -1.60
N SER A 528 -3.84 -26.88 -1.32
CA SER A 528 -2.93 -25.73 -1.15
C SER A 528 -3.20 -24.97 0.15
N SER A 529 -3.17 -25.64 1.31
CA SER A 529 -3.75 -25.06 2.54
C SER A 529 -2.89 -25.03 3.80
N SER A 530 -1.57 -25.27 3.76
CA SER A 530 -0.74 -25.16 4.99
C SER A 530 0.54 -24.33 4.84
N ALA A 531 1.34 -24.53 3.79
CA ALA A 531 2.59 -23.77 3.61
C ALA A 531 2.34 -22.31 3.22
N ASP A 532 1.42 -22.08 2.27
CA ASP A 532 1.03 -20.72 1.84
C ASP A 532 0.42 -19.92 2.99
N ASN A 533 -0.37 -20.57 3.86
CA ASN A 533 -0.95 -19.94 5.04
C ASN A 533 0.11 -19.55 6.10
N ILE A 534 1.14 -20.38 6.30
CA ILE A 534 2.23 -20.09 7.24
C ILE A 534 3.08 -18.92 6.72
N ILE A 535 3.44 -18.91 5.44
CA ILE A 535 4.19 -17.81 4.82
C ILE A 535 3.35 -16.52 4.83
N ASN A 536 2.03 -16.61 4.60
CA ASN A 536 1.12 -15.48 4.67
C ASN A 536 1.05 -14.88 6.08
N GLU A 537 0.94 -15.71 7.11
CA GLU A 537 0.97 -15.25 8.50
C GLU A 537 2.33 -14.64 8.87
N GLU A 538 3.45 -15.25 8.48
CA GLU A 538 4.78 -14.73 8.80
C GLU A 538 5.03 -13.36 8.16
N VAL A 539 4.72 -13.20 6.86
CA VAL A 539 4.83 -11.90 6.17
C VAL A 539 3.90 -10.86 6.78
N LYS A 540 2.65 -11.24 7.05
CA LYS A 540 1.68 -10.34 7.69
C LYS A 540 2.19 -9.89 9.06
N ASN A 541 2.68 -10.80 9.90
CA ASN A 541 3.16 -10.50 11.23
C ASN A 541 4.40 -9.59 11.21
N ARG A 542 5.30 -9.77 10.23
CA ARG A 542 6.47 -8.88 10.03
C ARG A 542 6.05 -7.50 9.56
N PHE A 543 5.12 -7.40 8.61
CA PHE A 543 4.62 -6.12 8.14
C PHE A 543 3.85 -5.36 9.24
N VAL A 544 3.03 -6.07 10.03
CA VAL A 544 2.35 -5.50 11.21
C VAL A 544 3.38 -5.05 12.25
N SER A 545 4.45 -5.82 12.47
CA SER A 545 5.54 -5.43 13.37
C SER A 545 6.26 -4.16 12.90
N PHE A 546 6.48 -4.03 11.59
CA PHE A 546 7.12 -2.86 11.00
C PHE A 546 6.24 -1.62 11.19
N ILE A 547 4.93 -1.73 10.93
CA ILE A 547 3.95 -0.66 11.19
C ILE A 547 3.91 -0.27 12.67
N ALA A 548 3.92 -1.25 13.57
CA ALA A 548 3.86 -1.01 15.01
C ALA A 548 5.12 -0.33 15.55
N GLU A 549 6.30 -0.64 15.02
CA GLU A 549 7.55 -0.03 15.50
C GLU A 549 7.79 1.38 14.94
N HIS A 550 7.38 1.62 13.69
CA HIS A 550 7.72 2.84 12.95
C HIS A 550 6.51 3.62 12.40
N PRO A 551 5.39 3.76 13.15
CA PRO A 551 4.13 4.26 12.60
C PRO A 551 4.24 5.68 12.02
N ASN A 552 4.99 6.56 12.69
CA ASN A 552 5.16 7.96 12.26
C ASN A 552 6.12 8.09 11.06
N GLU A 553 7.04 7.16 10.89
CA GLU A 553 8.05 7.20 9.82
C GLU A 553 7.49 6.67 8.51
N ILE A 554 6.57 5.70 8.58
CA ILE A 554 5.94 5.04 7.42
C ILE A 554 4.95 5.96 6.68
N ALA A 555 4.34 6.93 7.36
CA ALA A 555 3.41 7.86 6.72
C ALA A 555 4.08 8.67 5.59
N THR A 556 5.33 9.11 5.78
CA THR A 556 6.01 9.97 4.80
C THR A 556 6.27 9.27 3.45
N PRO A 557 6.86 8.05 3.40
CA PRO A 557 7.02 7.31 2.15
C PRO A 557 5.70 6.94 1.46
N LEU A 558 4.63 6.70 2.22
CA LEU A 558 3.34 6.27 1.67
C LEU A 558 2.48 7.42 1.18
N VAL A 559 2.17 8.38 2.06
CA VAL A 559 1.20 9.47 1.79
C VAL A 559 1.85 10.85 1.67
N GLY A 560 3.09 11.01 2.13
CA GLY A 560 3.85 12.27 2.07
C GLY A 560 3.38 13.32 3.09
N ASP A 561 4.00 14.50 3.10
CA ASP A 561 3.57 15.59 3.99
C ASP A 561 2.28 16.24 3.47
N LEU A 562 1.17 15.97 4.15
CA LEU A 562 -0.16 16.50 3.83
C LEU A 562 -0.25 18.04 3.87
N ASN A 563 0.66 18.72 4.57
CA ASN A 563 0.72 20.18 4.57
C ASN A 563 1.37 20.74 3.30
N ASN A 564 2.11 19.90 2.58
CA ASN A 564 2.89 20.27 1.41
C ASN A 564 2.41 19.55 0.14
N ILE A 565 1.10 19.36 0.00
CA ILE A 565 0.48 18.87 -1.24
C ILE A 565 -0.19 19.99 -2.04
N ASP A 566 -0.37 19.80 -3.35
CA ASP A 566 -1.13 20.68 -4.22
C ASP A 566 -2.65 20.44 -4.16
N GLU A 567 -3.42 21.15 -4.99
CA GLU A 567 -4.87 20.98 -5.08
C GLU A 567 -5.27 19.57 -5.53
N ASN A 568 -4.38 18.89 -6.26
CA ASN A 568 -4.58 17.55 -6.77
C ASN A 568 -4.02 16.44 -5.86
N GLY A 569 -3.59 16.78 -4.65
CA GLY A 569 -3.02 15.83 -3.70
C GLY A 569 -1.59 15.37 -4.01
N LEU A 570 -0.90 15.98 -4.98
CA LEU A 570 0.49 15.67 -5.29
C LEU A 570 1.44 16.40 -4.35
N SER A 571 2.50 15.72 -3.90
CA SER A 571 3.55 16.34 -3.07
C SER A 571 4.28 17.45 -3.85
N LYS A 572 4.43 18.63 -3.22
CA LYS A 572 5.16 19.78 -3.76
C LYS A 572 6.66 19.63 -3.50
N GLY A 573 7.44 19.42 -4.55
CA GLY A 573 8.88 19.23 -4.48
C GLY A 573 9.38 18.05 -5.31
N GLU A 574 10.67 17.75 -5.19
CA GLU A 574 11.32 16.62 -5.87
C GLU A 574 11.04 15.28 -5.17
N THR A 575 10.82 15.29 -3.86
CA THR A 575 10.46 14.09 -3.10
C THR A 575 9.00 13.75 -3.32
N LYS A 576 8.75 12.58 -3.90
CA LYS A 576 7.43 11.99 -4.12
C LYS A 576 7.19 10.87 -3.12
N CYS A 577 5.92 10.60 -2.83
CA CYS A 577 5.49 9.47 -2.02
C CYS A 577 4.70 8.46 -2.88
N LEU A 578 4.45 7.27 -2.33
CA LEU A 578 3.82 6.18 -3.06
C LEU A 578 2.47 6.59 -3.67
N PHE A 579 1.64 7.31 -2.91
CA PHE A 579 0.33 7.78 -3.37
C PHE A 579 0.41 8.93 -4.39
N ASP A 580 1.59 9.49 -4.67
CA ASP A 580 1.77 10.38 -5.83
C ASP A 580 1.71 9.63 -7.15
N SER A 581 1.93 8.31 -7.15
CA SER A 581 1.89 7.49 -8.37
C SER A 581 0.51 7.55 -9.05
N GLU A 582 0.50 7.78 -10.35
CA GLU A 582 -0.70 7.66 -11.18
C GLU A 582 -1.16 6.20 -11.31
N LEU A 583 -0.24 5.21 -11.29
CA LEU A 583 -0.59 3.78 -11.30
C LEU A 583 -1.47 3.43 -10.09
N LEU A 584 -1.06 3.86 -8.89
CA LEU A 584 -1.85 3.63 -7.68
C LEU A 584 -3.14 4.43 -7.68
N LYS A 585 -3.11 5.69 -8.13
CA LYS A 585 -4.31 6.52 -8.25
C LYS A 585 -5.41 5.84 -9.06
N ASN A 586 -5.05 5.14 -10.14
CA ASN A 586 -6.01 4.40 -10.98
C ASN A 586 -6.64 3.21 -10.24
N ALA A 587 -5.90 2.57 -9.32
CA ALA A 587 -6.36 1.43 -8.54
C ALA A 587 -7.14 1.83 -7.26
N LEU A 588 -7.02 3.08 -6.78
CA LEU A 588 -7.72 3.56 -5.58
C LEU A 588 -9.24 3.30 -5.58
N PRO A 589 -9.99 3.46 -6.69
CA PRO A 589 -11.43 3.15 -6.71
C PRO A 589 -11.76 1.69 -6.39
N GLU A 590 -10.87 0.75 -6.74
CA GLU A 590 -11.05 -0.69 -6.52
C GLU A 590 -10.52 -1.12 -5.13
N LEU A 591 -9.71 -0.28 -4.48
CA LEU A 591 -9.10 -0.59 -3.19
C LEU A 591 -10.12 -0.75 -2.05
N LEU A 592 -11.16 0.08 -2.00
CA LEU A 592 -12.20 -0.01 -0.97
C LEU A 592 -13.07 -1.26 -1.10
N PRO A 593 -13.61 -1.59 -2.30
CA PRO A 593 -14.24 -2.89 -2.56
C PRO A 593 -13.34 -4.06 -2.16
N PHE A 594 -12.06 -4.01 -2.51
CA PHE A 594 -11.06 -5.02 -2.15
C PHE A 594 -10.89 -5.15 -0.63
N ILE A 595 -10.75 -4.04 0.10
CA ILE A 595 -10.66 -4.03 1.57
C ILE A 595 -11.94 -4.61 2.18
N GLN A 596 -13.12 -4.22 1.70
CA GLN A 596 -14.38 -4.74 2.19
C GLN A 596 -14.48 -6.26 1.98
N ALA A 597 -14.16 -6.74 0.78
CA ALA A 597 -14.20 -8.16 0.45
C ALA A 597 -13.13 -8.97 1.24
N SER A 598 -12.04 -8.34 1.66
CA SER A 598 -10.98 -8.96 2.46
C SER A 598 -11.32 -9.08 3.96
N ILE A 599 -12.06 -8.10 4.51
CA ILE A 599 -12.42 -8.06 5.93
C ILE A 599 -13.78 -8.73 6.19
N ASP A 600 -14.74 -8.53 5.28
CA ASP A 600 -16.10 -9.05 5.38
C ASP A 600 -16.55 -9.59 4.01
N PRO A 601 -16.07 -10.79 3.62
CA PRO A 601 -16.30 -11.37 2.29
C PRO A 601 -17.77 -11.44 1.87
N ASN A 602 -18.68 -11.63 2.83
CA ASN A 602 -20.12 -11.75 2.59
C ASN A 602 -20.86 -10.40 2.67
N LYS A 603 -20.17 -9.30 3.03
CA LYS A 603 -20.74 -7.97 3.28
C LYS A 603 -21.91 -7.99 4.27
N GLU A 604 -21.86 -8.89 5.26
CA GLU A 604 -22.94 -9.08 6.23
C GLU A 604 -22.85 -8.07 7.38
N ASN A 605 -21.64 -7.62 7.70
CA ASN A 605 -21.37 -6.86 8.91
C ASN A 605 -21.32 -5.34 8.65
N PHE A 606 -20.79 -4.88 7.51
CA PHE A 606 -20.73 -3.45 7.19
C PHE A 606 -20.69 -3.15 5.68
N ASN A 607 -21.01 -1.91 5.30
CA ASN A 607 -21.01 -1.46 3.91
C ASN A 607 -20.18 -0.18 3.71
N LEU A 608 -19.07 -0.28 2.96
CA LEU A 608 -18.19 0.86 2.66
C LEU A 608 -18.68 1.76 1.51
N ASP A 609 -19.87 1.54 0.93
CA ASP A 609 -20.39 2.32 -0.22
C ASP A 609 -20.42 3.84 0.02
N GLU A 610 -20.73 4.29 1.24
CA GLU A 610 -20.76 5.71 1.59
C GLU A 610 -19.35 6.29 1.72
N ALA A 611 -18.44 5.59 2.40
CA ALA A 611 -17.02 5.93 2.44
C ALA A 611 -16.42 5.96 1.02
N ASN A 612 -16.82 5.02 0.15
CA ASN A 612 -16.40 4.97 -1.25
C ASN A 612 -16.87 6.20 -2.02
N LYS A 613 -18.12 6.65 -1.84
CA LYS A 613 -18.60 7.90 -2.44
C LYS A 613 -17.80 9.12 -1.98
N ASP A 614 -17.45 9.19 -0.69
CA ASP A 614 -16.65 10.30 -0.15
C ASP A 614 -15.21 10.28 -0.67
N LEU A 615 -14.57 9.10 -0.71
CA LEU A 615 -13.18 8.97 -1.08
C LEU A 615 -12.96 9.05 -2.59
N VAL A 616 -13.85 8.49 -3.40
CA VAL A 616 -13.75 8.40 -4.87
C VAL A 616 -14.51 9.51 -5.59
N ASN A 617 -15.75 9.83 -5.18
CA ASN A 617 -16.67 10.66 -5.99
C ASN A 617 -16.74 12.14 -5.57
N ASN A 618 -16.27 12.51 -4.38
CA ASN A 618 -16.44 13.86 -3.81
C ASN A 618 -15.24 14.82 -4.02
N GLY A 619 -14.37 14.59 -5.01
CA GLY A 619 -13.29 15.53 -5.32
C GLY A 619 -12.04 14.85 -5.87
N ASN A 620 -10.87 15.26 -5.38
CA ASN A 620 -9.60 14.67 -5.79
C ASN A 620 -9.33 13.37 -5.01
N ILE A 621 -9.49 12.23 -5.70
CA ILE A 621 -9.33 10.89 -5.13
C ILE A 621 -8.00 10.70 -4.40
N ARG A 622 -6.87 11.12 -4.99
CA ARG A 622 -5.54 10.99 -4.40
C ARG A 622 -5.46 11.70 -3.04
N LYS A 623 -5.92 12.95 -2.99
CA LYS A 623 -5.92 13.75 -1.75
C LYS A 623 -6.77 13.11 -0.66
N ASN A 624 -7.94 12.60 -1.02
CA ASN A 624 -8.87 11.97 -0.07
C ASN A 624 -8.26 10.70 0.52
N PHE A 625 -7.73 9.82 -0.33
CA PHE A 625 -7.07 8.59 0.12
C PHE A 625 -5.79 8.83 0.91
N LYS A 626 -4.97 9.84 0.55
CA LYS A 626 -3.81 10.21 1.37
C LYS A 626 -4.20 10.61 2.79
N LYS A 627 -5.25 11.41 2.95
CA LYS A 627 -5.77 11.78 4.27
C LYS A 627 -6.33 10.58 5.03
N GLU A 628 -7.08 9.72 4.34
CA GLU A 628 -7.65 8.52 4.95
C GLU A 628 -6.58 7.58 5.50
N PHE A 629 -5.54 7.29 4.70
CA PHE A 629 -4.43 6.44 5.12
C PHE A 629 -3.58 7.09 6.21
N ASP A 630 -3.36 8.41 6.17
CA ASP A 630 -2.71 9.14 7.25
C ASP A 630 -3.49 9.01 8.56
N SER A 631 -4.82 9.18 8.54
CA SER A 631 -5.67 8.99 9.72
C SER A 631 -5.59 7.57 10.28
N ILE A 632 -5.59 6.55 9.42
CA ILE A 632 -5.45 5.14 9.85
C ILE A 632 -4.06 4.90 10.47
N ILE A 633 -2.99 5.39 9.85
CA ILE A 633 -1.63 5.26 10.36
C ILE A 633 -1.48 6.01 11.69
N ASN A 634 -2.08 7.19 11.85
CA ASN A 634 -2.06 7.95 13.09
C ASN A 634 -2.80 7.22 14.23
N VAL A 635 -3.95 6.60 13.97
CA VAL A 635 -4.65 5.74 14.96
C VAL A 635 -3.74 4.60 15.41
N LEU A 636 -3.12 3.89 14.46
CA LEU A 636 -2.18 2.81 14.78
C LEU A 636 -0.96 3.33 15.53
N GLY A 637 -0.44 4.49 15.17
CA GLY A 637 0.69 5.14 15.84
C GLY A 637 0.38 5.60 17.25
N ASP A 638 -0.86 6.02 17.52
CA ASP A 638 -1.30 6.35 18.86
C ASP A 638 -1.46 5.12 19.75
N ILE A 639 -1.95 4.00 19.20
CA ILE A 639 -1.95 2.72 19.91
C ILE A 639 -0.52 2.22 20.11
N ALA A 640 0.37 2.36 19.12
CA ALA A 640 1.78 1.99 19.22
C ALA A 640 2.66 3.00 20.00
N SER A 641 2.05 3.97 20.72
CA SER A 641 2.79 5.04 21.39
C SER A 641 3.60 4.58 22.62
N ASN A 642 3.40 3.36 23.09
CA ASN A 642 4.17 2.71 24.16
C ASN A 642 4.41 1.22 23.87
N GLU A 643 5.26 0.57 24.67
CA GLU A 643 5.68 -0.82 24.45
C GLU A 643 4.52 -1.81 24.58
N GLU A 644 3.58 -1.58 25.50
CA GLU A 644 2.41 -2.43 25.65
C GLU A 644 1.47 -2.37 24.44
N GLY A 645 1.24 -1.18 23.89
CA GLY A 645 0.42 -1.00 22.70
C GLY A 645 1.09 -1.52 21.43
N LYS A 646 2.42 -1.38 21.32
CA LYS A 646 3.21 -2.06 20.26
C LYS A 646 3.07 -3.58 20.34
N ALA A 647 3.21 -4.16 21.54
CA ALA A 647 3.04 -5.59 21.76
C ALA A 647 1.62 -6.04 21.36
N PHE A 648 0.60 -5.26 21.73
CA PHE A 648 -0.79 -5.55 21.37
C PHE A 648 -1.04 -5.54 19.86
N ILE A 649 -0.53 -4.55 19.12
CA ILE A 649 -0.68 -4.52 17.64
C ILE A 649 0.02 -5.72 17.00
N LYS A 650 1.21 -6.09 17.49
CA LYS A 650 2.00 -7.20 16.94
C LYS A 650 1.34 -8.56 17.12
N ASP A 651 0.58 -8.75 18.18
CA ASP A 651 -0.02 -10.03 18.53
C ASP A 651 -1.43 -9.90 19.10
N VAL A 652 -2.35 -9.40 18.29
CA VAL A 652 -3.75 -9.22 18.70
C VAL A 652 -4.40 -10.54 19.13
N LYS A 653 -3.93 -11.69 18.63
CA LYS A 653 -4.51 -13.01 18.92
C LYS A 653 -4.23 -13.45 20.36
N ASP A 654 -3.00 -13.28 20.83
CA ASP A 654 -2.62 -13.67 22.19
C ASP A 654 -2.96 -12.57 23.23
N MET A 655 -3.51 -11.44 22.78
CA MET A 655 -4.01 -10.34 23.60
C MET A 655 -3.00 -9.86 24.68
N PRO A 656 -1.74 -9.55 24.32
CA PRO A 656 -0.73 -9.18 25.31
C PRO A 656 -1.15 -7.89 26.03
N GLY A 657 -0.91 -7.87 27.34
CA GLY A 657 -1.41 -6.82 28.24
C GLY A 657 -2.77 -7.13 28.86
N PHE A 658 -3.49 -8.15 28.38
CA PHE A 658 -4.62 -8.75 29.09
C PHE A 658 -4.11 -9.90 29.96
N ASN A 659 -4.40 -9.85 31.26
CA ASN A 659 -4.01 -10.88 32.21
C ASN A 659 -5.25 -11.71 32.56
N PHE A 660 -5.18 -13.00 32.27
CA PHE A 660 -6.22 -13.97 32.62
C PHE A 660 -5.79 -14.81 33.83
N ASP A 661 -6.75 -15.20 34.66
CA ASP A 661 -6.52 -16.15 35.75
C ASP A 661 -6.38 -17.60 35.22
N PRO A 662 -6.02 -18.59 36.06
CA PRO A 662 -5.89 -19.99 35.63
C PRO A 662 -7.16 -20.63 35.08
N ASP A 663 -8.33 -20.05 35.38
CA ASP A 663 -9.63 -20.53 34.93
C ASP A 663 -10.07 -19.85 33.61
N GLY A 664 -9.25 -18.94 33.08
CA GLY A 664 -9.47 -18.23 31.82
C GLY A 664 -10.29 -16.94 31.96
N ASN A 665 -10.56 -16.47 33.17
CA ASN A 665 -11.30 -15.23 33.38
C ASN A 665 -10.36 -14.01 33.37
N LEU A 666 -10.86 -12.86 32.89
CA LEU A 666 -10.08 -11.63 32.85
C LEU A 666 -9.81 -11.14 34.28
N TYR A 667 -8.53 -11.09 34.66
CA TYR A 667 -8.05 -10.63 35.96
C TYR A 667 -7.70 -9.14 35.96
N SER A 668 -6.96 -8.68 34.94
CA SER A 668 -6.60 -7.26 34.78
C SER A 668 -6.17 -6.95 33.35
N ILE A 669 -6.17 -5.67 32.99
CA ILE A 669 -5.57 -5.16 31.75
C ILE A 669 -4.50 -4.14 32.14
N ASN A 670 -3.36 -4.15 31.47
CA ASN A 670 -2.28 -3.18 31.71
C ASN A 670 -2.77 -1.75 31.45
N GLU A 671 -2.58 -0.84 32.41
CA GLU A 671 -3.03 0.55 32.32
C GLU A 671 -2.42 1.30 31.12
N ASN A 672 -1.15 1.02 30.79
CA ASN A 672 -0.47 1.65 29.65
C ASN A 672 -1.10 1.20 28.32
N LEU A 673 -1.55 -0.06 28.23
CA LEU A 673 -2.28 -0.55 27.06
C LEU A 673 -3.62 0.17 26.92
N ILE A 674 -4.37 0.34 28.01
CA ILE A 674 -5.65 1.07 28.01
C ILE A 674 -5.43 2.51 27.57
N ASP A 675 -4.40 3.18 28.11
CA ASP A 675 -4.09 4.57 27.75
C ASP A 675 -3.76 4.70 26.26
N ALA A 676 -3.00 3.76 25.70
CA ALA A 676 -2.66 3.74 24.28
C ALA A 676 -3.86 3.46 23.37
N ILE A 677 -4.68 2.46 23.72
CA ILE A 677 -5.95 2.16 23.02
C ILE A 677 -6.86 3.38 23.08
N CYS A 678 -7.05 4.00 24.25
CA CYS A 678 -7.87 5.21 24.39
C CYS A 678 -7.35 6.37 23.54
N LYS A 679 -6.02 6.49 23.38
CA LYS A 679 -5.41 7.52 22.52
C LYS A 679 -5.76 7.29 21.06
N GLY A 680 -5.58 6.07 20.54
CA GLY A 680 -5.92 5.75 19.15
C GLY A 680 -7.41 5.78 18.86
N VAL A 681 -8.23 5.24 19.76
CA VAL A 681 -9.69 5.20 19.62
C VAL A 681 -10.28 6.61 19.52
N ARG A 682 -9.70 7.63 20.17
CA ARG A 682 -10.14 9.03 20.01
C ARG A 682 -10.06 9.55 18.57
N ASN A 683 -9.11 9.03 17.80
CA ASN A 683 -8.80 9.51 16.45
C ASN A 683 -9.44 8.65 15.34
N ILE A 684 -10.23 7.62 15.68
CA ILE A 684 -10.93 6.80 14.67
C ILE A 684 -11.92 7.63 13.85
N ASN A 685 -12.43 8.72 14.42
CA ASN A 685 -13.36 9.61 13.75
C ASN A 685 -12.70 10.42 12.63
N ASP A 686 -11.36 10.44 12.54
CA ASP A 686 -10.68 11.10 11.43
C ASP A 686 -10.69 10.23 10.16
N SER A 687 -10.92 8.91 10.31
CA SER A 687 -10.99 7.94 9.21
C SER A 687 -12.43 7.63 8.82
N LYS A 688 -12.74 7.78 7.52
CA LYS A 688 -14.03 7.40 6.93
C LYS A 688 -14.27 5.89 6.94
N ILE A 689 -13.21 5.11 6.79
CA ILE A 689 -13.28 3.65 6.85
C ILE A 689 -13.62 3.21 8.29
N PHE A 690 -12.93 3.73 9.30
CA PHE A 690 -13.23 3.39 10.69
C PHE A 690 -14.60 3.88 11.16
N GLN A 691 -15.07 5.03 10.68
CA GLN A 691 -16.43 5.52 10.94
C GLN A 691 -17.53 4.56 10.48
N VAL A 692 -17.25 3.65 9.55
CA VAL A 692 -18.21 2.64 9.08
C VAL A 692 -17.99 1.29 9.77
N ILE A 693 -16.73 0.86 9.85
CA ILE A 693 -16.37 -0.46 10.38
C ILE A 693 -16.65 -0.53 11.89
N ILE A 694 -16.10 0.40 12.67
CA ILE A 694 -16.14 0.34 14.14
C ILE A 694 -17.56 0.35 14.72
N PRO A 695 -18.48 1.25 14.32
CA PRO A 695 -19.84 1.22 14.86
C PRO A 695 -20.58 -0.08 14.56
N SER A 696 -20.36 -0.70 13.40
CA SER A 696 -21.00 -1.96 13.03
C SER A 696 -20.57 -3.11 13.95
N TYR A 697 -19.26 -3.21 14.24
CA TYR A 697 -18.73 -4.17 15.20
C TYR A 697 -19.22 -3.94 16.63
N ILE A 698 -19.31 -2.68 17.07
CA ILE A 698 -19.83 -2.34 18.39
C ILE A 698 -21.30 -2.70 18.51
N LYS A 699 -22.11 -2.37 17.51
CA LYS A 699 -23.54 -2.68 17.51
C LYS A 699 -23.77 -4.18 17.58
N ASN A 700 -23.09 -4.97 16.74
CA ASN A 700 -23.17 -6.44 16.80
C ASN A 700 -22.74 -6.96 18.18
N SER A 701 -21.65 -6.42 18.74
CA SER A 701 -21.18 -6.82 20.07
C SER A 701 -22.19 -6.46 21.19
N LEU A 702 -22.85 -5.32 21.13
CA LEU A 702 -23.88 -4.92 22.09
C LEU A 702 -25.17 -5.75 21.93
N ASP A 703 -25.58 -6.00 20.69
CA ASP A 703 -26.80 -6.73 20.35
C ASP A 703 -26.66 -8.25 20.60
N GLU A 704 -25.45 -8.82 20.57
CA GLU A 704 -25.22 -10.26 20.77
C GLU A 704 -24.72 -10.63 22.18
N ASN A 705 -24.25 -9.67 22.97
CA ASN A 705 -23.67 -9.96 24.28
C ASN A 705 -24.74 -10.16 25.36
N GLN A 706 -24.93 -11.42 25.76
CA GLN A 706 -25.89 -11.81 26.79
C GLN A 706 -25.60 -11.18 28.17
N ALA A 707 -24.33 -10.99 28.55
CA ALA A 707 -23.98 -10.38 29.83
C ALA A 707 -24.37 -8.89 29.89
N ILE A 708 -24.24 -8.16 28.77
CA ILE A 708 -24.71 -6.78 28.65
C ILE A 708 -26.24 -6.72 28.76
N LYS A 709 -26.96 -7.65 28.13
CA LYS A 709 -28.42 -7.76 28.23
C LYS A 709 -28.93 -8.22 29.60
N GLU A 710 -28.10 -8.91 30.38
CA GLU A 710 -28.43 -9.30 31.76
C GLU A 710 -28.21 -8.16 32.75
N PHE A 711 -27.19 -7.33 32.51
CA PHE A 711 -26.87 -6.18 33.36
C PHE A 711 -27.72 -4.94 33.04
N LEU A 712 -27.99 -4.68 31.76
CA LEU A 712 -28.82 -3.58 31.30
C LEU A 712 -30.29 -4.03 31.13
N PRO A 713 -31.28 -3.18 31.44
CA PRO A 713 -32.69 -3.46 31.20
C PRO A 713 -33.00 -3.87 29.75
N GLU A 714 -34.01 -4.72 29.55
CA GLU A 714 -34.58 -4.97 28.22
C GLU A 714 -35.08 -3.64 27.60
N GLY A 715 -34.65 -3.32 26.38
CA GLY A 715 -35.03 -2.09 25.68
C GLY A 715 -34.12 -0.88 25.92
N PHE A 716 -32.90 -1.09 26.44
CA PHE A 716 -31.87 -0.04 26.48
C PHE A 716 -31.51 0.43 25.06
N ASP A 717 -31.72 1.71 24.76
CA ASP A 717 -31.42 2.27 23.43
C ASP A 717 -29.96 2.71 23.33
N PHE A 718 -29.27 2.30 22.26
CA PHE A 718 -27.89 2.73 21.98
C PHE A 718 -27.86 3.62 20.74
N GLU A 719 -27.24 4.79 20.83
CA GLU A 719 -26.95 5.62 19.65
C GLU A 719 -25.44 5.78 19.43
N LEU A 720 -24.98 5.46 18.23
CA LEU A 720 -23.60 5.66 17.81
C LEU A 720 -23.53 7.00 17.05
N GLY A 721 -23.21 8.07 17.79
CA GLY A 721 -23.15 9.44 17.26
C GLY A 721 -21.83 9.79 16.57
N SER A 722 -21.75 11.04 16.06
CA SER A 722 -20.60 11.56 15.29
C SER A 722 -19.30 11.71 16.09
N GLU A 723 -19.32 11.57 17.41
CA GLU A 723 -18.15 11.64 18.32
C GLU A 723 -17.77 10.26 18.90
N LEU A 724 -18.13 9.18 18.19
CA LEU A 724 -17.94 7.78 18.60
C LEU A 724 -16.60 7.50 19.30
N GLY A 725 -15.46 7.86 18.70
CA GLY A 725 -14.13 7.58 19.23
C GLY A 725 -13.83 8.22 20.58
N SER A 726 -14.29 9.46 20.80
CA SER A 726 -14.10 10.13 22.10
C SER A 726 -14.99 9.50 23.18
N GLU A 727 -16.22 9.13 22.84
CA GLU A 727 -17.15 8.44 23.74
C GLU A 727 -16.67 7.01 24.05
N LEU A 728 -16.14 6.27 23.07
CA LEU A 728 -15.56 4.95 23.29
C LEU A 728 -14.32 5.01 24.16
N ALA A 729 -13.43 5.98 23.95
CA ALA A 729 -12.29 6.17 24.83
C ALA A 729 -12.72 6.53 26.26
N TYR A 730 -13.81 7.30 26.43
CA TYR A 730 -14.39 7.57 27.74
C TYR A 730 -14.91 6.28 28.40
N LEU A 731 -15.66 5.44 27.68
CA LEU A 731 -16.12 4.13 28.17
C LEU A 731 -14.98 3.16 28.47
N LEU A 732 -13.99 3.03 27.57
CA LEU A 732 -12.82 2.17 27.77
C LEU A 732 -11.96 2.61 28.95
N SER A 733 -11.95 3.91 29.28
CA SER A 733 -11.25 4.40 30.47
C SER A 733 -11.84 3.86 31.79
N LEU A 734 -13.10 3.39 31.80
CA LEU A 734 -13.65 2.67 32.94
C LEU A 734 -12.86 1.41 33.26
N VAL A 735 -12.25 0.77 32.25
CA VAL A 735 -11.46 -0.44 32.46
C VAL A 735 -10.26 -0.20 33.37
N LYS A 736 -9.69 1.00 33.27
CA LYS A 736 -8.61 1.47 34.15
C LYS A 736 -9.14 1.94 35.51
N LYS A 737 -10.29 2.61 35.54
CA LYS A 737 -10.84 3.21 36.77
C LYS A 737 -11.53 2.21 37.68
N CYS A 738 -12.09 1.13 37.12
CA CYS A 738 -12.95 0.17 37.81
C CYS A 738 -12.45 -1.28 37.65
N PRO A 739 -11.18 -1.59 38.00
CA PRO A 739 -10.58 -2.89 37.71
C PRO A 739 -11.20 -4.02 38.53
N ASN A 740 -11.62 -3.78 39.77
CA ASN A 740 -12.16 -4.83 40.64
C ASN A 740 -13.56 -5.25 40.18
N LEU A 741 -14.38 -4.28 39.78
CA LEU A 741 -15.74 -4.55 39.32
C LEU A 741 -15.74 -5.30 37.98
N ILE A 742 -14.82 -4.95 37.07
CA ILE A 742 -14.66 -5.65 35.81
C ILE A 742 -14.19 -7.08 36.02
N ARG A 743 -13.28 -7.32 36.97
CA ARG A 743 -12.88 -8.68 37.38
C ARG A 743 -14.05 -9.46 37.98
N ASN A 744 -14.89 -8.82 38.77
CA ASN A 744 -16.01 -9.51 39.41
C ASN A 744 -17.14 -9.83 38.41
N ILE A 745 -17.39 -8.94 37.44
CA ILE A 745 -18.33 -9.18 36.32
C ILE A 745 -17.81 -10.25 35.37
N SER A 746 -16.51 -10.26 35.04
CA SER A 746 -15.92 -11.29 34.16
C SER A 746 -16.00 -12.69 34.78
N ASN A 747 -15.92 -12.78 36.11
CA ASN A 747 -16.06 -14.03 36.87
C ASN A 747 -17.52 -14.48 37.02
N SER A 748 -18.50 -13.60 36.85
CA SER A 748 -19.91 -13.95 36.87
C SER A 748 -20.31 -14.62 35.55
N LYS A 749 -20.30 -15.96 35.53
CA LYS A 749 -20.67 -16.76 34.34
C LYS A 749 -22.16 -16.63 34.05
N GLY A 750 -22.56 -15.58 33.35
CA GLY A 750 -23.83 -15.44 32.60
C GLY A 750 -25.09 -15.88 33.36
N GLY A 751 -25.14 -15.61 34.66
CA GLY A 751 -26.32 -15.85 35.49
C GLY A 751 -26.86 -14.51 35.95
N SER A 752 -28.19 -14.38 35.98
CA SER A 752 -28.85 -13.18 36.50
C SER A 752 -28.28 -12.80 37.87
N ILE A 753 -27.72 -11.60 37.99
CA ILE A 753 -27.20 -11.07 39.26
C ILE A 753 -28.39 -10.99 40.23
N ASN A 754 -28.38 -11.83 41.27
CA ASN A 754 -29.39 -11.78 42.31
C ASN A 754 -29.08 -10.64 43.31
N ILE A 755 -30.02 -10.36 44.22
CA ILE A 755 -29.88 -9.25 45.17
C ILE A 755 -28.62 -9.39 46.05
N ASP A 756 -28.26 -10.62 46.42
CA ASP A 756 -27.12 -10.90 47.30
C ASP A 756 -25.80 -10.63 46.57
N GLN A 757 -25.69 -11.05 45.30
CA GLN A 757 -24.54 -10.76 44.47
C GLN A 757 -24.40 -9.26 44.22
N MET A 758 -25.51 -8.54 43.98
CA MET A 758 -25.51 -7.09 43.79
C MET A 758 -25.09 -6.33 45.05
N LEU A 759 -25.62 -6.71 46.22
CA LEU A 759 -25.26 -6.08 47.50
C LEU A 759 -23.81 -6.38 47.91
N ASN A 760 -23.32 -7.61 47.70
CA ASN A 760 -21.91 -7.94 47.92
C ASN A 760 -20.98 -7.13 46.99
N LEU A 761 -21.38 -6.94 45.72
CA LEU A 761 -20.64 -6.10 44.77
C LEU A 761 -20.58 -4.64 45.24
N VAL A 762 -21.69 -4.10 45.77
CA VAL A 762 -21.76 -2.75 46.32
C VAL A 762 -20.89 -2.61 47.57
N GLU A 763 -20.96 -3.56 48.50
CA GLU A 763 -20.16 -3.54 49.73
C GLU A 763 -18.65 -3.54 49.44
N GLU A 764 -18.21 -4.39 48.50
CA GLU A 764 -16.80 -4.53 48.17
C GLU A 764 -16.29 -3.42 47.22
N ASN A 765 -17.14 -2.88 46.34
CA ASN A 765 -16.71 -2.05 45.20
C ASN A 765 -17.57 -0.79 44.98
N GLY A 766 -18.26 -0.27 46.01
CA GLY A 766 -19.20 0.84 45.89
C GLY A 766 -18.67 2.08 45.13
N ASN A 767 -17.42 2.48 45.36
CA ASN A 767 -16.81 3.62 44.65
C ASN A 767 -16.65 3.37 43.14
N GLU A 768 -16.31 2.16 42.72
CA GLU A 768 -16.20 1.80 41.30
C GLU A 768 -17.60 1.72 40.67
N LEU A 769 -18.60 1.25 41.42
CA LEU A 769 -20.01 1.25 41.00
C LEU A 769 -20.54 2.67 40.76
N VAL A 770 -20.22 3.63 41.64
CA VAL A 770 -20.53 5.05 41.43
C VAL A 770 -19.95 5.54 40.10
N GLU A 771 -18.68 5.25 39.82
CA GLU A 771 -18.00 5.72 38.62
C GLU A 771 -18.58 5.07 37.34
N ILE A 772 -18.96 3.79 37.38
CA ILE A 772 -19.65 3.10 36.28
C ILE A 772 -21.02 3.72 36.05
N ILE A 773 -21.85 3.86 37.09
CA ILE A 773 -23.21 4.42 36.96
C ILE A 773 -23.14 5.87 36.48
N ASP A 774 -22.23 6.69 37.03
CA ASP A 774 -22.02 8.07 36.58
C ASP A 774 -21.62 8.12 35.10
N THR A 775 -20.78 7.18 34.66
CA THR A 775 -20.37 7.08 33.25
C THR A 775 -21.52 6.62 32.35
N VAL A 776 -22.34 5.64 32.76
CA VAL A 776 -23.55 5.24 32.03
C VAL A 776 -24.52 6.42 31.92
N CYS A 777 -24.69 7.19 32.99
CA CYS A 777 -25.57 8.37 33.00
C CYS A 777 -25.12 9.48 32.06
N ASN A 778 -23.82 9.64 31.85
CA ASN A 778 -23.26 10.75 31.09
C ASN A 778 -22.77 10.36 29.68
N SER A 779 -22.69 9.06 29.37
CA SER A 779 -22.29 8.56 28.05
C SER A 779 -23.36 8.85 27.00
N LYS A 780 -22.95 9.39 25.85
CA LYS A 780 -23.87 9.61 24.71
C LYS A 780 -24.26 8.31 24.00
N ILE A 781 -23.48 7.24 24.20
CA ILE A 781 -23.76 5.92 23.62
C ILE A 781 -24.76 5.16 24.49
N LEU A 782 -24.53 5.13 25.81
CA LEU A 782 -25.35 4.36 26.76
C LEU A 782 -26.60 5.12 27.24
N ASN A 783 -26.61 6.45 27.15
CA ASN A 783 -27.77 7.28 27.48
C ASN A 783 -27.97 8.35 26.39
N PRO A 784 -28.46 7.95 25.21
CA PRO A 784 -28.59 8.86 24.10
C PRO A 784 -29.64 9.94 24.34
N GLY A 785 -29.34 11.17 23.93
CA GLY A 785 -30.25 12.31 24.02
C GLY A 785 -30.44 12.91 25.43
N LEU A 786 -31.49 13.71 25.58
CA LEU A 786 -31.85 14.38 26.85
C LEU A 786 -33.04 13.71 27.57
N SER A 787 -33.57 12.61 27.02
CA SER A 787 -34.74 11.93 27.58
C SER A 787 -34.40 11.20 28.89
N ASN A 788 -33.14 10.80 29.11
CA ASN A 788 -32.71 10.04 30.29
C ASN A 788 -33.54 8.76 30.57
N GLU A 789 -34.19 8.19 29.55
CA GLU A 789 -35.03 7.00 29.67
C GLU A 789 -34.21 5.76 30.06
N ASN A 790 -33.01 5.62 29.51
CA ASN A 790 -32.07 4.56 29.87
C ASN A 790 -31.62 4.68 31.33
N VAL A 791 -31.37 5.89 31.83
CA VAL A 791 -31.00 6.12 33.24
C VAL A 791 -32.16 5.78 34.17
N ALA A 792 -33.37 6.21 33.83
CA ALA A 792 -34.57 5.87 34.60
C ALA A 792 -34.79 4.35 34.64
N SER A 793 -34.61 3.66 33.51
CA SER A 793 -34.73 2.21 33.41
C SER A 793 -33.65 1.48 34.22
N LEU A 794 -32.40 1.97 34.20
CA LEU A 794 -31.32 1.46 35.03
C LEU A 794 -31.66 1.61 36.52
N PHE A 795 -32.11 2.79 36.95
CA PHE A 795 -32.48 3.01 38.35
C PHE A 795 -33.72 2.22 38.78
N ASN A 796 -34.69 2.02 37.89
CA ASN A 796 -35.82 1.12 38.15
C ASN A 796 -35.36 -0.33 38.29
N LYS A 797 -34.40 -0.79 37.48
CA LYS A 797 -33.82 -2.13 37.60
C LYS A 797 -33.07 -2.30 38.93
N LEU A 798 -32.26 -1.32 39.32
CA LEU A 798 -31.61 -1.30 40.64
C LEU A 798 -32.65 -1.22 41.78
N GLY A 799 -33.73 -0.45 41.57
CA GLY A 799 -34.84 -0.32 42.51
C GLY A 799 -35.66 -1.59 42.68
N SER A 800 -35.77 -2.42 41.63
CA SER A 800 -36.53 -3.68 41.65
C SER A 800 -35.98 -4.72 42.63
N PHE A 801 -34.73 -4.53 43.10
CA PHE A 801 -34.18 -5.33 44.19
C PHE A 801 -34.81 -4.99 45.54
N ILE A 802 -35.21 -3.73 45.75
CA ILE A 802 -35.76 -3.26 47.03
C ILE A 802 -37.28 -3.15 46.99
N SER A 803 -37.88 -2.72 45.89
CA SER A 803 -39.33 -2.54 45.75
C SER A 803 -39.93 -3.51 44.74
N SER A 804 -41.16 -3.95 44.99
CA SER A 804 -41.96 -4.72 44.04
C SER A 804 -42.54 -3.87 42.90
N ASP A 805 -42.48 -2.53 43.01
CA ASP A 805 -42.87 -1.61 41.95
C ASP A 805 -41.73 -1.43 40.94
N SER A 806 -42.00 -1.77 39.68
CA SER A 806 -40.99 -1.74 38.61
C SER A 806 -40.86 -0.38 37.92
N ASN A 807 -41.71 0.61 38.22
CA ASN A 807 -41.78 1.90 37.50
C ASN A 807 -41.76 3.10 38.45
N ILE A 808 -40.75 3.18 39.31
CA ILE A 808 -40.65 4.22 40.36
C ILE A 808 -40.10 5.53 39.79
N PHE A 809 -39.11 5.44 38.91
CA PHE A 809 -38.40 6.56 38.31
C PHE A 809 -38.82 6.76 36.86
N GLY A 810 -39.09 8.00 36.49
CA GLY A 810 -39.23 8.43 35.11
C GLY A 810 -38.11 9.39 34.71
N SER A 811 -38.02 9.67 33.42
CA SER A 811 -37.12 10.66 32.82
C SER A 811 -37.11 12.01 33.53
N GLU A 812 -38.29 12.48 33.94
CA GLU A 812 -38.47 13.77 34.61
C GLU A 812 -37.78 13.79 35.99
N ASP A 813 -37.78 12.67 36.72
CA ASP A 813 -37.08 12.58 38.01
C ASP A 813 -35.57 12.79 37.85
N ILE A 814 -34.98 12.19 36.80
CA ILE A 814 -33.55 12.34 36.50
C ILE A 814 -33.23 13.78 36.08
N ASN A 815 -34.08 14.37 35.24
CA ASN A 815 -33.93 15.75 34.78
C ASN A 815 -34.01 16.75 35.94
N ASN A 816 -34.99 16.58 36.83
CA ASN A 816 -35.16 17.42 38.02
C ASN A 816 -33.90 17.43 38.90
N VAL A 817 -33.24 16.28 39.07
CA VAL A 817 -31.98 16.20 39.83
C VAL A 817 -30.85 16.92 39.10
N ARG A 818 -30.74 16.78 37.78
CA ARG A 818 -29.71 17.48 36.99
C ARG A 818 -29.89 19.00 37.04
N GLU A 819 -31.12 19.51 37.11
CA GLU A 819 -31.42 20.94 37.21
C GLU A 819 -30.98 21.58 38.54
N ILE A 820 -30.80 20.79 39.60
CA ILE A 820 -30.32 21.28 40.91
C ILE A 820 -28.91 21.88 40.79
N GLY A 821 -28.07 21.34 39.91
CA GLY A 821 -26.74 21.89 39.64
C GLY A 821 -25.75 20.87 39.07
N GLN A 822 -24.60 21.39 38.65
CA GLN A 822 -23.52 20.57 38.10
C GLN A 822 -23.00 19.59 39.17
N GLY A 823 -22.99 18.30 38.85
CA GLY A 823 -22.58 17.22 39.76
C GLY A 823 -23.66 16.73 40.73
N ALA A 824 -24.88 17.30 40.70
CA ALA A 824 -25.98 16.86 41.57
C ALA A 824 -26.35 15.39 41.32
N LEU A 825 -26.39 14.95 40.06
CA LEU A 825 -26.68 13.55 39.72
C LEU A 825 -25.61 12.59 40.26
N ARG A 826 -24.32 12.93 40.11
CA ARG A 826 -23.23 12.13 40.67
C ARG A 826 -23.34 12.00 42.19
N LYS A 827 -23.62 13.12 42.88
CA LYS A 827 -23.85 13.11 44.33
C LYS A 827 -25.06 12.25 44.71
N GLU A 828 -26.12 12.29 43.91
CA GLU A 828 -27.27 11.41 44.15
C GLU A 828 -26.95 9.93 43.91
N ILE A 829 -26.11 9.60 42.93
CA ILE A 829 -25.59 8.24 42.74
C ILE A 829 -24.74 7.82 43.94
N GLU A 830 -23.86 8.69 44.44
CA GLU A 830 -23.07 8.44 45.66
C GLU A 830 -23.97 8.17 46.87
N ASN A 831 -25.01 8.99 47.08
CA ASN A 831 -25.94 8.80 48.19
C ASN A 831 -26.77 7.51 48.02
N LEU A 832 -27.18 7.17 46.80
CA LEU A 832 -27.90 5.93 46.50
C LEU A 832 -27.03 4.70 46.82
N ILE A 833 -25.77 4.70 46.37
CA ILE A 833 -24.83 3.60 46.64
C ILE A 833 -24.43 3.53 48.12
N ASP A 834 -24.38 4.65 48.83
CA ASP A 834 -24.18 4.66 50.30
C ASP A 834 -25.33 3.93 51.02
N VAL A 835 -26.59 4.13 50.60
CA VAL A 835 -27.72 3.39 51.18
C VAL A 835 -27.60 1.90 50.90
N PHE A 836 -27.31 1.50 49.66
CA PHE A 836 -27.12 0.09 49.32
C PHE A 836 -25.95 -0.54 50.09
N SER A 837 -24.83 0.17 50.26
CA SER A 837 -23.68 -0.27 51.06
C SER A 837 -24.08 -0.52 52.52
N LYS A 838 -24.84 0.41 53.13
CA LYS A 838 -25.32 0.25 54.52
C LYS A 838 -26.31 -0.90 54.68
N ILE A 839 -27.15 -1.15 53.67
CA ILE A 839 -28.02 -2.32 53.65
C ILE A 839 -27.19 -3.60 53.56
N ALA A 840 -26.21 -3.67 52.66
CA ALA A 840 -25.33 -4.83 52.49
C ALA A 840 -24.58 -5.17 53.79
N SER A 841 -23.91 -4.19 54.40
CA SER A 841 -23.15 -4.38 55.64
C SER A 841 -23.99 -4.72 56.86
N SER A 842 -25.32 -4.58 56.80
CA SER A 842 -26.22 -5.02 57.87
C SER A 842 -26.51 -6.52 57.87
N GLY A 843 -26.08 -7.25 56.82
CA GLY A 843 -26.22 -8.71 56.73
C GLY A 843 -27.65 -9.21 56.54
N VAL A 844 -28.57 -8.33 56.13
CA VAL A 844 -30.00 -8.63 55.93
C VAL A 844 -30.38 -8.89 54.47
N ALA A 845 -29.37 -8.92 53.58
CA ALA A 845 -29.51 -9.12 52.14
C ALA A 845 -30.38 -10.34 51.78
N ASP A 846 -30.01 -11.52 52.32
CA ASP A 846 -30.70 -12.80 52.11
C ASP A 846 -32.19 -12.75 52.48
N SER A 847 -32.56 -11.84 53.37
CA SER A 847 -33.87 -11.82 54.01
C SER A 847 -34.80 -10.72 53.48
N LEU A 848 -34.27 -9.64 52.90
CA LEU A 848 -35.05 -8.54 52.30
C LEU A 848 -35.93 -9.03 51.14
N SER A 849 -35.40 -9.90 50.29
CA SER A 849 -36.14 -10.47 49.15
C SER A 849 -37.30 -11.39 49.55
N SER A 850 -37.26 -11.93 50.77
CA SER A 850 -38.28 -12.85 51.30
C SER A 850 -39.44 -12.14 52.03
N LEU A 851 -39.38 -10.80 52.18
CA LEU A 851 -40.35 -10.04 52.97
C LEU A 851 -41.77 -10.01 52.39
N ASN A 852 -41.93 -10.24 51.09
CA ASN A 852 -43.23 -10.20 50.40
C ASN A 852 -44.19 -11.34 50.82
N GLU A 853 -43.67 -12.45 51.34
CA GLU A 853 -44.47 -13.63 51.74
C GLU A 853 -44.22 -14.06 53.19
N SER A 854 -43.42 -13.30 53.95
CA SER A 854 -43.01 -13.67 55.29
C SER A 854 -44.06 -13.29 56.35
N SER A 855 -44.19 -14.11 57.40
CA SER A 855 -44.99 -13.73 58.57
C SER A 855 -44.48 -12.43 59.21
N THR A 856 -45.38 -11.65 59.84
CA THR A 856 -45.06 -10.40 60.54
C THR A 856 -43.85 -10.52 61.47
N SER A 857 -43.72 -11.66 62.18
CA SER A 857 -42.60 -11.93 63.08
C SER A 857 -41.26 -12.11 62.36
N GLU A 858 -41.25 -12.67 61.16
CA GLU A 858 -40.01 -12.83 60.38
C GLU A 858 -39.61 -11.48 59.77
N SER A 859 -40.57 -10.69 59.27
CA SER A 859 -40.30 -9.31 58.81
C SER A 859 -39.69 -8.43 59.89
N ILE A 860 -40.23 -8.48 61.11
CA ILE A 860 -39.70 -7.74 62.27
C ILE A 860 -38.29 -8.20 62.62
N LYS A 861 -38.02 -9.51 62.59
CA LYS A 861 -36.71 -10.08 62.90
C LYS A 861 -35.65 -9.62 61.88
N VAL A 862 -35.98 -9.62 60.60
CA VAL A 862 -35.10 -9.13 59.52
C VAL A 862 -34.84 -7.63 59.62
N LEU A 863 -35.89 -6.84 59.88
CA LEU A 863 -35.76 -5.40 60.09
C LEU A 863 -34.99 -5.05 61.38
N SER A 864 -35.06 -5.89 62.41
CA SER A 864 -34.32 -5.68 63.67
C SER A 864 -32.81 -5.89 63.56
N SER A 865 -32.35 -6.64 62.55
CA SER A 865 -30.93 -6.78 62.21
C SER A 865 -30.39 -5.63 61.37
N LEU A 866 -31.26 -4.80 60.79
CA LEU A 866 -30.88 -3.62 60.02
C LEU A 866 -30.58 -2.48 60.99
N ASN A 867 -29.51 -1.71 60.76
CA ASN A 867 -29.27 -0.47 61.50
C ASN A 867 -30.21 0.61 60.96
N VAL A 868 -31.49 0.56 61.36
CA VAL A 868 -32.58 1.37 60.78
C VAL A 868 -32.23 2.84 60.83
N LYS A 869 -31.64 3.30 61.94
CA LYS A 869 -31.24 4.69 62.12
C LYS A 869 -30.22 5.15 61.07
N GLU A 870 -29.15 4.39 60.87
CA GLU A 870 -28.09 4.77 59.91
C GLU A 870 -28.53 4.67 58.45
N VAL A 871 -29.36 3.67 58.12
CA VAL A 871 -29.91 3.49 56.76
C VAL A 871 -30.88 4.62 56.45
N PHE A 872 -31.79 4.96 57.36
CA PHE A 872 -32.76 6.03 57.16
C PHE A 872 -32.13 7.42 57.14
N GLU A 873 -31.04 7.64 57.89
CA GLU A 873 -30.23 8.87 57.76
C GLU A 873 -29.61 9.00 56.35
N SER A 874 -29.17 7.90 55.73
CA SER A 874 -28.68 7.94 54.34
C SER A 874 -29.80 8.08 53.31
N ILE A 875 -30.96 7.43 53.55
CA ILE A 875 -32.16 7.68 52.74
C ILE A 875 -32.53 9.15 52.79
N ASP A 876 -32.39 9.81 53.96
CA ASP A 876 -32.71 11.24 54.08
C ASP A 876 -31.83 12.15 53.21
N ASN A 877 -30.63 11.68 52.85
CA ASN A 877 -29.69 12.42 52.00
C ASN A 877 -29.92 12.21 50.49
N SER A 878 -30.70 11.22 50.06
CA SER A 878 -30.91 10.92 48.63
C SER A 878 -32.34 11.13 48.16
N ILE A 879 -32.52 11.92 47.10
CA ILE A 879 -33.83 12.13 46.46
C ILE A 879 -34.38 10.82 45.88
N PHE A 880 -33.54 10.05 45.20
CA PHE A 880 -33.97 8.78 44.58
C PHE A 880 -34.32 7.74 45.65
N MET A 881 -33.52 7.61 46.71
CA MET A 881 -33.82 6.65 47.77
C MET A 881 -35.06 7.02 48.58
N LYS A 882 -35.38 8.31 48.80
CA LYS A 882 -36.67 8.68 49.42
C LYS A 882 -37.86 8.14 48.64
N LYS A 883 -37.82 8.25 47.31
CA LYS A 883 -38.90 7.78 46.42
C LYS A 883 -38.97 6.25 46.40
N LEU A 884 -37.81 5.58 46.30
CA LEU A 884 -37.71 4.11 46.33
C LEU A 884 -38.15 3.53 47.67
N ALA A 885 -37.65 4.08 48.78
CA ALA A 885 -37.99 3.66 50.13
C ALA A 885 -39.49 3.86 50.40
N ALA A 886 -40.07 5.00 50.00
CA ALA A 886 -41.52 5.22 50.13
C ALA A 886 -42.33 4.13 49.43
N SER A 887 -41.99 3.80 48.18
CA SER A 887 -42.66 2.73 47.42
C SER A 887 -42.48 1.35 48.08
N ALA A 888 -41.25 1.02 48.50
CA ALA A 888 -40.96 -0.25 49.16
C ALA A 888 -41.71 -0.40 50.49
N PHE A 889 -41.68 0.61 51.37
CA PHE A 889 -42.37 0.57 52.66
C PHE A 889 -43.90 0.61 52.51
N ASP A 890 -44.43 1.27 51.48
CA ASP A 890 -45.85 1.16 51.13
C ASP A 890 -46.23 -0.26 50.69
N GLY A 891 -45.34 -0.96 49.99
CA GLY A 891 -45.54 -2.36 49.61
C GLY A 891 -45.46 -3.33 50.80
N TYR A 892 -44.51 -3.12 51.71
CA TYR A 892 -44.19 -4.09 52.77
C TYR A 892 -44.82 -3.78 54.13
N LEU A 893 -44.82 -2.52 54.58
CA LEU A 893 -45.22 -2.13 55.94
C LEU A 893 -46.64 -1.56 56.03
N THR A 894 -47.08 -0.79 55.03
CA THR A 894 -48.45 -0.24 55.03
C THR A 894 -49.54 -1.33 55.11
N PRO A 895 -49.41 -2.51 54.46
CA PRO A 895 -50.35 -3.62 54.65
C PRO A 895 -50.36 -4.19 56.08
N ILE A 896 -49.21 -4.25 56.76
CA ILE A 896 -49.10 -4.72 58.15
C ILE A 896 -49.83 -3.76 59.10
N ILE A 897 -49.68 -2.46 58.86
CA ILE A 897 -50.36 -1.40 59.63
C ILE A 897 -51.87 -1.45 59.35
N GLY A 898 -52.28 -1.79 58.12
CA GLY A 898 -53.66 -2.13 57.75
C GLY A 898 -54.53 -0.93 57.40
N GLY A 899 -53.94 0.19 56.97
CA GLY A 899 -54.68 1.41 56.59
C GLY A 899 -55.70 1.19 55.45
N ALA A 900 -55.33 0.44 54.42
CA ALA A 900 -56.20 0.14 53.28
C ALA A 900 -57.44 -0.68 53.68
N GLU A 901 -57.29 -1.69 54.55
CA GLU A 901 -58.42 -2.49 55.07
C GLU A 901 -59.41 -1.67 55.91
N LEU A 902 -59.00 -0.47 56.36
CA LEU A 902 -59.82 0.47 57.12
C LEU A 902 -60.39 1.58 56.21
N GLY A 903 -60.18 1.52 54.89
CA GLY A 903 -60.59 2.54 53.94
C GLY A 903 -59.84 3.86 54.10
N LEU A 904 -58.57 3.81 54.51
CA LEU A 904 -57.68 4.96 54.68
C LEU A 904 -56.50 4.85 53.70
N GLU A 905 -56.79 5.01 52.41
CA GLU A 905 -55.80 4.86 51.33
C GLU A 905 -54.71 5.94 51.33
N ASN A 906 -54.94 7.07 52.01
CA ASN A 906 -53.98 8.20 52.08
C ASN A 906 -52.87 8.00 53.13
N ILE A 907 -52.90 6.91 53.89
CA ILE A 907 -51.81 6.53 54.80
C ILE A 907 -50.70 5.91 53.94
N SER A 908 -49.58 6.62 53.81
CA SER A 908 -48.50 6.22 52.90
C SER A 908 -47.16 6.82 53.32
N PHE A 909 -46.09 6.06 53.14
CA PHE A 909 -44.71 6.53 53.33
C PHE A 909 -44.28 7.59 52.31
N LYS A 910 -45.04 7.80 51.22
CA LYS A 910 -44.84 8.94 50.28
C LYS A 910 -45.06 10.31 50.93
N ASN A 911 -45.68 10.33 52.11
CA ASN A 911 -45.92 11.53 52.90
C ASN A 911 -44.69 11.96 53.74
N VAL A 912 -43.74 11.05 53.98
CA VAL A 912 -42.56 11.28 54.82
C VAL A 912 -41.61 12.28 54.18
N LYS A 913 -41.21 13.30 54.95
CA LYS A 913 -40.27 14.35 54.55
C LYS A 913 -38.92 14.20 55.24
N ASP A 914 -38.94 13.90 56.54
CA ASP A 914 -37.76 13.68 57.38
C ASP A 914 -37.57 12.18 57.63
N TRP A 915 -36.78 11.54 56.77
CA TRP A 915 -36.57 10.10 56.85
C TRP A 915 -35.71 9.73 58.05
N LYS A 916 -34.80 10.60 58.49
CA LYS A 916 -33.98 10.35 59.67
C LYS A 916 -34.85 10.22 60.91
N LYS A 917 -35.81 11.13 61.11
CA LYS A 917 -36.75 11.07 62.22
C LYS A 917 -37.71 9.88 62.11
N GLU A 918 -38.20 9.60 60.91
CA GLU A 918 -39.05 8.42 60.65
C GLU A 918 -38.33 7.11 61.00
N GLY A 919 -37.04 7.00 60.69
CA GLY A 919 -36.21 5.84 61.02
C GLY A 919 -35.99 5.65 62.52
N GLU A 920 -35.83 6.74 63.29
CA GLU A 920 -35.77 6.68 64.76
C GLU A 920 -37.09 6.15 65.36
N GLY A 921 -38.22 6.59 64.80
CA GLY A 921 -39.55 6.10 65.16
C GLY A 921 -39.73 4.62 64.81
N LEU A 922 -39.34 4.22 63.60
CA LEU A 922 -39.46 2.84 63.13
C LEU A 922 -38.56 1.88 63.92
N GLN A 923 -37.33 2.27 64.26
CA GLN A 923 -36.46 1.48 65.14
C GLN A 923 -37.14 1.23 66.49
N ALA A 924 -37.74 2.26 67.10
CA ALA A 924 -38.45 2.12 68.36
C ALA A 924 -39.67 1.17 68.23
N ILE A 925 -40.39 1.22 67.11
CA ILE A 925 -41.50 0.30 66.82
C ILE A 925 -41.00 -1.15 66.69
N ILE A 926 -39.88 -1.38 65.98
CA ILE A 926 -39.26 -2.70 65.83
C ILE A 926 -38.75 -3.22 67.18
N ASP A 927 -38.10 -2.38 67.99
CA ASP A 927 -37.62 -2.72 69.33
C ASP A 927 -38.77 -3.08 70.30
N LEU A 928 -39.97 -2.53 70.09
CA LEU A 928 -41.18 -2.89 70.84
C LEU A 928 -41.79 -4.20 70.32
N ALA A 929 -41.81 -4.38 69.01
CA ALA A 929 -42.34 -5.59 68.40
C ALA A 929 -41.51 -6.84 68.74
N THR A 930 -40.18 -6.71 68.81
CA THR A 930 -39.27 -7.78 69.30
C THR A 930 -39.50 -8.15 70.79
N LYS A 931 -40.15 -7.27 71.57
CA LYS A 931 -40.58 -7.53 72.96
C LYS A 931 -41.96 -8.19 73.06
N GLY A 932 -42.57 -8.58 71.93
CA GLY A 932 -43.79 -9.39 71.88
C GLY A 932 -45.07 -8.66 71.50
N VAL A 933 -45.00 -7.43 70.97
CA VAL A 933 -46.17 -6.69 70.48
C VAL A 933 -46.45 -7.03 69.01
N ASP A 934 -47.62 -7.60 68.70
CA ASP A 934 -48.04 -7.91 67.32
C ASP A 934 -48.70 -6.69 66.67
N LEU A 935 -48.04 -6.13 65.65
CA LEU A 935 -48.50 -4.95 64.91
C LEU A 935 -49.72 -5.24 64.01
N SER A 936 -49.90 -6.49 63.59
CA SER A 936 -51.00 -6.88 62.69
C SER A 936 -52.30 -7.09 63.45
N ASN A 937 -52.23 -7.63 64.67
CA ASN A 937 -53.35 -7.90 65.56
C ASN A 937 -53.10 -7.34 66.96
N VAL A 938 -53.19 -6.01 67.06
CA VAL A 938 -52.98 -5.27 68.31
C VAL A 938 -54.10 -5.60 69.30
N ASP A 939 -53.76 -6.27 70.40
CA ASP A 939 -54.65 -6.37 71.56
C ASP A 939 -54.54 -5.09 72.38
N PHE A 940 -55.59 -4.27 72.34
CA PHE A 940 -55.61 -2.98 73.02
C PHE A 940 -55.65 -3.09 74.55
N PHE A 941 -55.96 -4.28 75.10
CA PHE A 941 -56.25 -4.45 76.53
C PHE A 941 -55.26 -5.36 77.26
N SER A 942 -54.30 -5.97 76.55
CA SER A 942 -53.15 -6.68 77.12
C SER A 942 -51.82 -6.00 76.73
N ASN A 943 -50.96 -5.74 77.73
CA ASN A 943 -49.65 -5.03 77.62
C ASN A 943 -49.69 -3.49 77.55
N GLY A 944 -50.43 -2.84 78.47
CA GLY A 944 -50.69 -1.39 78.46
C GLY A 944 -49.49 -0.44 78.25
N ASP A 945 -48.37 -0.63 78.96
CA ASP A 945 -47.23 0.30 78.86
C ASP A 945 -46.46 0.19 77.53
N LEU A 946 -46.33 -1.03 77.00
CA LEU A 946 -45.68 -1.28 75.70
C LEU A 946 -46.56 -0.78 74.55
N LEU A 947 -47.88 -0.98 74.67
CA LEU A 947 -48.85 -0.49 73.69
C LEU A 947 -48.92 1.04 73.65
N SER A 948 -48.93 1.71 74.80
CA SER A 948 -48.89 3.18 74.88
C SER A 948 -47.67 3.75 74.14
N THR A 949 -46.50 3.14 74.37
CA THR A 949 -45.25 3.54 73.70
C THR A 949 -45.31 3.30 72.18
N LEU A 950 -45.91 2.16 71.74
CA LEU A 950 -46.10 1.86 70.33
C LEU A 950 -47.02 2.87 69.65
N LEU A 951 -48.17 3.17 70.27
CA LEU A 951 -49.15 4.12 69.74
C LEU A 951 -48.57 5.53 69.64
N ALA A 952 -47.76 5.95 70.62
CA ALA A 952 -47.05 7.23 70.56
C ALA A 952 -46.09 7.29 69.35
N LYS A 953 -45.32 6.22 69.10
CA LYS A 953 -44.38 6.18 67.97
C LYS A 953 -45.06 6.08 66.61
N LEU A 954 -46.15 5.32 66.49
CA LEU A 954 -46.96 5.31 65.26
C LEU A 954 -47.58 6.68 64.99
N ALA A 955 -48.02 7.39 66.03
CA ALA A 955 -48.62 8.71 65.86
C ALA A 955 -47.65 9.80 65.46
N GLU A 956 -46.39 9.69 65.89
CA GLU A 956 -45.31 10.60 65.49
C GLU A 956 -44.99 10.47 63.98
N SER A 957 -45.22 9.30 63.38
CA SER A 957 -44.93 9.00 61.97
C SER A 957 -45.61 9.97 61.01
N GLU A 958 -44.86 10.40 60.01
CA GLU A 958 -45.37 11.30 58.96
C GLU A 958 -46.24 10.56 57.93
N MET A 959 -46.28 9.22 57.94
CA MET A 959 -47.15 8.45 57.04
C MET A 959 -48.63 8.77 57.22
N PHE A 960 -49.01 9.22 58.42
CA PHE A 960 -50.37 9.60 58.79
C PHE A 960 -50.70 11.07 58.48
N VAL A 961 -49.82 11.82 57.83
CA VAL A 961 -50.10 13.20 57.42
C VAL A 961 -50.34 13.21 55.91
N ASP A 962 -51.59 13.42 55.49
CA ASP A 962 -51.90 13.51 54.07
C ASP A 962 -51.17 14.69 53.43
N LYS A 963 -50.39 14.41 52.38
CA LYS A 963 -49.53 15.38 51.71
C LYS A 963 -50.31 16.45 50.94
N GLU A 964 -51.50 16.13 50.44
CA GLU A 964 -52.31 17.07 49.65
C GLU A 964 -53.15 18.01 50.53
N SER A 965 -53.83 17.45 51.55
CA SER A 965 -54.71 18.22 52.44
C SER A 965 -54.01 18.76 53.69
N GLY A 966 -52.89 18.15 54.10
CA GLY A 966 -52.24 18.39 55.39
C GLY A 966 -52.95 17.72 56.56
N ASP A 967 -53.99 16.91 56.31
CA ASP A 967 -54.81 16.30 57.35
C ASP A 967 -54.06 15.20 58.11
N TYR A 968 -54.24 15.17 59.43
CA TYR A 968 -53.68 14.15 60.30
C TYR A 968 -54.66 12.98 60.49
N LEU A 969 -54.30 11.82 59.95
CA LEU A 969 -55.14 10.62 59.78
C LEU A 969 -55.00 9.60 60.91
N PHE A 970 -53.98 9.71 61.76
CA PHE A 970 -53.73 8.76 62.85
C PHE A 970 -54.94 8.58 63.80
N PRO A 971 -55.69 9.64 64.19
CA PRO A 971 -56.86 9.48 65.04
C PRO A 971 -57.95 8.62 64.41
N GLU A 972 -58.18 8.76 63.11
CA GLU A 972 -59.17 7.97 62.38
C GLU A 972 -58.70 6.53 62.18
N TYR A 973 -57.40 6.35 61.90
CA TYR A 973 -56.77 5.04 61.89
C TYR A 973 -56.94 4.31 63.22
N LEU A 974 -56.59 4.96 64.33
CA LEU A 974 -56.65 4.38 65.66
C LEU A 974 -58.07 4.00 66.05
N TYR A 975 -59.04 4.90 65.82
CA TYR A 975 -60.46 4.62 66.05
C TYR A 975 -60.92 3.39 65.28
N LYS A 976 -60.66 3.34 63.97
CA LYS A 976 -61.08 2.23 63.11
C LYS A 976 -60.38 0.93 63.48
N LYS A 977 -59.09 0.96 63.84
CA LYS A 977 -58.32 -0.21 64.28
C LYS A 977 -58.85 -0.75 65.62
N LEU A 978 -59.13 0.13 66.58
CA LEU A 978 -59.75 -0.23 67.86
C LEU A 978 -61.11 -0.89 67.64
N VAL A 979 -62.03 -0.23 66.91
CA VAL A 979 -63.39 -0.76 66.67
C VAL A 979 -63.37 -2.11 65.92
N LYS A 980 -62.44 -2.27 64.97
CA LYS A 980 -62.27 -3.54 64.25
C LYS A 980 -61.89 -4.69 65.21
N SER A 981 -61.03 -4.41 66.19
CA SER A 981 -60.53 -5.39 67.17
C SER A 981 -61.55 -5.85 68.21
N LEU A 982 -62.59 -5.06 68.49
CA LEU A 982 -63.60 -5.38 69.50
C LEU A 982 -64.53 -6.51 69.05
N ASP A 983 -64.72 -7.53 69.87
CA ASP A 983 -65.81 -8.48 69.67
C ASP A 983 -67.16 -7.88 70.12
N ILE A 984 -68.27 -8.62 69.96
CA ILE A 984 -69.62 -8.12 70.31
C ILE A 984 -69.72 -7.79 71.81
N SER A 985 -69.07 -8.56 72.68
CA SER A 985 -69.04 -8.32 74.13
C SER A 985 -68.32 -7.01 74.47
N SER A 986 -67.11 -6.84 73.96
CA SER A 986 -66.29 -5.66 74.17
C SER A 986 -66.89 -4.41 73.51
N LEU A 987 -67.54 -4.55 72.35
CA LEU A 987 -68.18 -3.44 71.63
C LEU A 987 -69.25 -2.74 72.48
N SER A 988 -69.92 -3.46 73.38
CA SER A 988 -70.97 -2.91 74.25
C SER A 988 -70.50 -1.78 75.17
N TYR A 989 -69.21 -1.73 75.51
CA TYR A 989 -68.60 -0.67 76.31
C TYR A 989 -68.30 0.61 75.51
N PHE A 990 -68.27 0.51 74.17
CA PHE A 990 -67.90 1.60 73.27
C PHE A 990 -69.06 2.06 72.37
N ALA A 991 -70.15 1.30 72.31
CA ALA A 991 -71.31 1.60 71.50
C ALA A 991 -72.11 2.80 72.03
N ASP A 992 -72.76 3.51 71.11
CA ASP A 992 -73.65 4.61 71.42
C ASP A 992 -74.84 4.13 72.27
N LYS A 993 -75.36 5.02 73.10
CA LYS A 993 -76.46 4.71 74.00
C LYS A 993 -77.73 4.31 73.21
N ASP A 994 -78.41 3.25 73.66
CA ASP A 994 -79.67 2.73 73.11
C ASP A 994 -79.58 2.05 71.73
N VAL A 995 -78.41 1.53 71.34
CA VAL A 995 -78.21 0.80 70.07
C VAL A 995 -78.34 -0.73 70.23
N ASP A 996 -78.99 -1.40 69.27
CA ASP A 996 -79.18 -2.86 69.26
C ASP A 996 -77.98 -3.58 68.65
N LEU A 997 -77.12 -4.13 69.52
CA LEU A 997 -75.91 -4.86 69.11
C LEU A 997 -76.19 -6.21 68.43
N THR A 998 -77.43 -6.74 68.48
CA THR A 998 -77.77 -8.01 67.84
C THR A 998 -77.82 -7.93 66.31
N LEU A 999 -77.86 -6.71 65.75
CA LEU A 999 -77.86 -6.45 64.31
C LEU A 999 -76.45 -6.24 63.73
N VAL A 1000 -75.41 -6.18 64.58
CA VAL A 1000 -74.03 -5.92 64.17
C VAL A 1000 -73.37 -7.20 63.64
N ASN A 1001 -73.16 -7.29 62.33
CA ASN A 1001 -72.59 -8.49 61.69
C ASN A 1001 -71.35 -8.18 60.83
N SER A 1002 -71.05 -6.91 60.60
CA SER A 1002 -69.92 -6.45 59.79
C SER A 1002 -69.13 -5.35 60.49
N PHE A 1003 -67.94 -5.06 59.97
CA PHE A 1003 -67.13 -3.92 60.44
C PHE A 1003 -67.85 -2.58 60.27
N GLU A 1004 -68.56 -2.39 59.15
CA GLU A 1004 -69.37 -1.19 58.90
C GLU A 1004 -70.49 -1.02 59.93
N ASP A 1005 -71.14 -2.11 60.35
CA ASP A 1005 -72.14 -2.04 61.42
C ASP A 1005 -71.50 -1.58 62.74
N LYS A 1006 -70.28 -2.06 63.07
CA LYS A 1006 -69.54 -1.62 64.27
C LYS A 1006 -69.23 -0.12 64.24
N LEU A 1007 -68.85 0.41 63.07
CA LEU A 1007 -68.63 1.85 62.88
C LEU A 1007 -69.94 2.64 63.06
N GLY A 1008 -71.06 2.11 62.55
CA GLY A 1008 -72.39 2.71 62.65
C GLY A 1008 -72.96 2.77 64.07
N VAL A 1009 -72.49 1.91 64.99
CA VAL A 1009 -72.93 1.90 66.39
C VAL A 1009 -71.96 2.59 67.36
N THR A 1010 -70.83 3.14 66.88
CA THR A 1010 -69.79 3.81 67.71
C THR A 1010 -69.55 5.26 67.27
N THR A 1011 -70.63 5.96 66.86
CA THR A 1011 -70.51 7.28 66.21
C THR A 1011 -70.11 8.40 67.16
N LEU A 1012 -70.45 8.32 68.45
CA LEU A 1012 -70.01 9.28 69.47
C LEU A 1012 -68.50 9.13 69.72
N LEU A 1013 -68.02 7.90 69.87
CA LEU A 1013 -66.58 7.63 70.01
C LEU A 1013 -65.79 8.17 68.81
N ARG A 1014 -66.28 7.93 67.58
CA ARG A 1014 -65.70 8.50 66.36
C ARG A 1014 -65.63 10.02 66.42
N LYS A 1015 -66.74 10.66 66.80
CA LYS A 1015 -66.85 12.12 66.87
C LYS A 1015 -65.88 12.70 67.89
N ASP A 1016 -65.75 12.08 69.05
CA ASP A 1016 -64.88 12.55 70.13
C ASP A 1016 -63.40 12.43 69.75
N MET A 1017 -62.99 11.31 69.13
CA MET A 1017 -61.61 11.13 68.65
C MET A 1017 -61.26 12.05 67.46
N LEU A 1018 -62.22 12.38 66.59
CA LEU A 1018 -61.98 13.18 65.38
C LEU A 1018 -62.30 14.67 65.52
N SER A 1019 -62.83 15.13 66.66
CA SER A 1019 -63.24 16.52 66.87
C SER A 1019 -62.05 17.48 66.80
N ARG A 1020 -62.11 18.46 65.88
CA ARG A 1020 -61.04 19.45 65.68
C ARG A 1020 -61.23 20.76 66.45
N GLU A 1021 -62.31 20.97 67.20
CA GLU A 1021 -62.63 22.18 68.00
C GLU A 1021 -61.96 23.53 67.60
N GLY A 1022 -61.98 23.91 66.31
CA GLY A 1022 -61.41 25.16 65.82
C GLY A 1022 -59.88 25.21 65.69
N GLU A 1023 -59.21 24.08 65.82
CA GLU A 1023 -57.76 23.90 65.64
C GLU A 1023 -57.40 23.72 64.15
N ASP A 1024 -56.21 24.20 63.77
CA ASP A 1024 -55.61 23.83 62.48
C ASP A 1024 -54.99 22.42 62.54
N ALA A 1025 -54.60 21.88 61.39
CA ALA A 1025 -54.08 20.51 61.29
C ALA A 1025 -52.79 20.29 62.11
N THR A 1026 -51.96 21.33 62.30
CA THR A 1026 -50.71 21.23 63.06
C THR A 1026 -50.99 21.23 64.56
N SER A 1027 -51.88 22.12 65.02
CA SER A 1027 -52.36 22.13 66.40
C SER A 1027 -53.07 20.82 66.76
N PHE A 1028 -53.91 20.30 65.86
CA PHE A 1028 -54.60 19.03 66.03
C PHE A 1028 -53.62 17.86 66.13
N ARG A 1029 -52.61 17.79 65.26
CA ARG A 1029 -51.53 16.79 65.38
C ARG A 1029 -50.80 16.90 66.71
N ASN A 1030 -50.38 18.11 67.09
CA ASN A 1030 -49.64 18.35 68.34
C ASN A 1030 -50.45 17.96 69.59
N ARG A 1031 -51.78 18.12 69.58
CA ARG A 1031 -52.66 17.68 70.67
C ARG A 1031 -52.62 16.16 70.88
N TRP A 1032 -52.43 15.39 69.81
CA TRP A 1032 -52.31 13.93 69.89
C TRP A 1032 -50.94 13.46 70.36
N ILE A 1033 -49.86 14.05 69.83
CA ILE A 1033 -48.49 13.56 70.01
C ILE A 1033 -47.70 14.17 71.18
N ASN A 1034 -48.27 15.12 71.95
CA ASN A 1034 -47.55 15.76 73.05
C ASN A 1034 -47.23 14.76 74.19
N GLU A 1035 -45.95 14.56 74.48
CA GLU A 1035 -45.45 13.51 75.39
C GLU A 1035 -46.02 13.58 76.82
N ASN A 1036 -46.39 14.77 77.32
CA ASN A 1036 -46.79 14.97 78.72
C ASN A 1036 -48.28 15.24 78.96
N ASP A 1037 -49.06 15.55 77.92
CA ASP A 1037 -50.51 15.88 78.04
C ASP A 1037 -51.30 15.60 76.74
N GLY A 1038 -50.72 14.83 75.82
CA GLY A 1038 -51.36 14.48 74.55
C GLY A 1038 -52.44 13.42 74.72
N GLU A 1039 -53.37 13.36 73.76
CA GLU A 1039 -54.47 12.39 73.76
C GLU A 1039 -53.98 10.93 73.78
N ILE A 1040 -52.80 10.65 73.21
CA ILE A 1040 -52.22 9.31 73.23
C ILE A 1040 -51.69 8.94 74.61
N SER A 1041 -51.08 9.89 75.31
CA SER A 1041 -50.61 9.67 76.69
C SER A 1041 -51.79 9.37 77.61
N LYS A 1042 -52.88 10.14 77.48
CA LYS A 1042 -54.15 9.89 78.20
C LYS A 1042 -54.78 8.55 77.85
N LEU A 1043 -54.81 8.20 76.56
CA LEU A 1043 -55.30 6.90 76.12
C LEU A 1043 -54.43 5.76 76.67
N GLY A 1044 -53.12 5.92 76.67
CA GLY A 1044 -52.16 5.00 77.26
C GLY A 1044 -52.40 4.77 78.74
N ASP A 1045 -52.63 5.83 79.52
CA ASP A 1045 -52.97 5.76 80.94
C ASP A 1045 -54.29 4.99 81.18
N ILE A 1046 -55.30 5.22 80.32
CA ILE A 1046 -56.58 4.51 80.35
C ILE A 1046 -56.37 3.02 80.05
N LEU A 1047 -55.64 2.68 78.99
CA LEU A 1047 -55.39 1.29 78.59
C LEU A 1047 -54.52 0.55 79.62
N SER A 1048 -53.53 1.22 80.20
CA SER A 1048 -52.71 0.66 81.29
C SER A 1048 -53.56 0.42 82.55
N SER A 1049 -54.47 1.35 82.88
CA SER A 1049 -55.45 1.18 83.98
C SER A 1049 -56.38 -0.02 83.74
N ILE A 1050 -56.94 -0.16 82.52
CA ILE A 1050 -57.81 -1.29 82.15
C ILE A 1050 -57.04 -2.61 82.16
N SER A 1051 -55.80 -2.62 81.67
CA SER A 1051 -54.95 -3.82 81.68
C SER A 1051 -54.61 -4.25 83.12
N SER A 1052 -54.35 -3.27 84.02
CA SER A 1052 -54.01 -3.54 85.43
C SER A 1052 -55.11 -4.22 86.26
N ILE A 1053 -56.37 -4.12 85.81
CA ILE A 1053 -57.53 -4.77 86.45
C ILE A 1053 -57.94 -6.10 85.78
N GLY A 1054 -57.15 -6.59 84.82
CA GLY A 1054 -57.39 -7.86 84.13
C GLY A 1054 -58.03 -7.73 82.74
N GLY A 1055 -57.97 -6.55 82.13
CA GLY A 1055 -58.59 -6.28 80.82
C GLY A 1055 -60.07 -5.93 80.94
N LEU A 1056 -60.80 -5.99 79.82
CA LEU A 1056 -62.24 -5.69 79.79
C LEU A 1056 -63.08 -6.67 80.62
N ASP A 1057 -62.60 -7.89 80.86
CA ASP A 1057 -63.26 -8.86 81.74
C ASP A 1057 -63.25 -8.43 83.23
N GLY A 1058 -62.40 -7.45 83.59
CA GLY A 1058 -62.30 -6.85 84.92
C GLY A 1058 -63.23 -5.65 85.15
N LEU A 1059 -63.95 -5.19 84.11
CA LEU A 1059 -64.89 -4.05 84.10
C LEU A 1059 -66.35 -4.53 84.08
#